data_AF-A0A078AZ10-F1
#
_entry.id   AF-A0A078AZ10-F1
#
_cell.length_a   1.000
_cell.length_b   1.000
_cell.length_c   1.000
_cell.angle_alpha   90.00
_cell.angle_beta   90.00
_cell.angle_gamma   90.00
#
_symmetry.space_group_name_H-M   'P 1'
#
loop_
_entity.id
_entity.type
_entity.pdbx_description
1 polymer ?
#
loop_
_entity_poly.entity_id
_entity_poly.type
_entity_poly.pdbx_seq_one_letter_code
_entity_poly.pdbx_strand_id
1 'polypeptide(L)'
;MDANTPDQAHTIYVYSVKQKLLSYFQIDVKEISIVDISLDFSEGFNIQVENTQDMKVSATINPMTSDTVAVVKAYDETWANPCKVKQFFKFQILFISVVKRSPPLEIQRSYIKNQLINLEREVQKSELFWKDFPLKVSSVEQIKEKLITQGLNANFIDIDFPPLDKSIQDLSKGQAFDRLIHWRRPKDFMLIDGKDGQLDPQVFAKIEPNDIYQGHLADCWFLCAVSSLAERPALVERIFVTKQYNDQGIYQLRICKNGEWQNVIVDDYFPCYPNGGPMFSRNNGNELWVLLLEKAYAKVHGGYKNLTGGKPYQALMDLTGCPTMSLNFQEQKVKDLIKQGKLWRLIKHFDEEGYLMTGGTPGEDMWSDNKQLDEQKQKLEEQKRSLVPGHAYSIISAIEVKGNKLLNIRNPWGNFEWDGDWSDGSAQWTQEMIDLIKPNLDSNDGSFWMSFQDFVDNFQSLDVCRVRNWEEARIRGRFSKWIYALEVPKKSQVIISLSQEDERIEGVLPRRPYLDIGLAILKMDKDNGSTLHIHRDYQVERSVELELILEPGNYMIVPRTTGCGLKKQDHLQQEQIRLLDSIGAFHPIFQSTISDIFLKFDINANHTIDFKEFKAFLEIIGKNLKDENAFRDSVLIKYNSHDSGITLRGFNDWWRAQLISEGEAKIWSWLENLGYDKDLCSLRSRLFNIVIQSRNLEIESGTVEVRVRDGIATDIDNRVNEMILENHGRQAENGDNYSLLVFESPSTKSTTYGVRNTGVNPIEFSFEMNACENIIQSTKSTLVKKLVKPGEIEFMMHLLPGIGHSVKNIKHSAKEIVPKK
;
A
#
# COMPACT_ATOMS: atom_id res chain seq x y z
N MET A 1 -25.39 42.08 17.55
CA MET A 1 -25.14 41.17 18.68
C MET A 1 -24.71 39.86 18.05
N ASP A 2 -23.60 39.29 18.47
CA ASP A 2 -23.27 37.91 18.12
C ASP A 2 -24.17 37.02 18.97
N ALA A 3 -25.24 36.51 18.39
CA ALA A 3 -25.98 35.42 19.00
C ALA A 3 -25.25 34.14 18.61
N ASN A 4 -24.47 33.57 19.54
CA ASN A 4 -23.79 32.30 19.31
C ASN A 4 -24.85 31.24 19.00
N THR A 5 -24.85 30.71 17.79
CA THR A 5 -25.45 29.40 17.54
C THR A 5 -24.65 28.36 18.34
N PRO A 6 -25.27 27.24 18.75
CA PRO A 6 -24.56 26.20 19.50
C PRO A 6 -23.27 25.70 18.84
N ASP A 7 -23.14 25.87 17.52
CA ASP A 7 -22.06 25.32 16.68
C ASP A 7 -21.05 26.35 16.13
N GLN A 8 -21.18 27.65 16.42
CA GLN A 8 -20.33 28.75 15.88
C GLN A 8 -20.22 28.84 14.33
N ALA A 9 -20.88 27.97 13.57
CA ALA A 9 -20.76 27.85 12.11
C ALA A 9 -21.62 28.87 11.33
N HIS A 10 -22.53 29.55 12.01
CA HIS A 10 -23.49 30.47 11.39
C HIS A 10 -23.36 31.86 12.01
N THR A 11 -22.97 32.84 11.20
CA THR A 11 -22.94 34.23 11.65
C THR A 11 -24.32 34.84 11.44
N ILE A 12 -25.07 35.02 12.52
CA ILE A 12 -26.29 35.83 12.52
C ILE A 12 -25.87 37.28 12.56
N TYR A 13 -26.00 37.97 11.44
CA TYR A 13 -25.69 39.38 11.42
C TYR A 13 -26.92 40.19 11.80
N VAL A 14 -26.81 40.87 12.94
CA VAL A 14 -27.78 41.87 13.38
C VAL A 14 -27.27 43.25 12.99
N TYR A 15 -27.82 43.80 11.93
CA TYR A 15 -27.52 45.18 11.52
C TYR A 15 -28.68 46.11 11.83
N SER A 16 -28.37 47.24 12.46
CA SER A 16 -29.26 48.39 12.56
C SER A 16 -28.92 49.37 11.44
N VAL A 17 -29.57 49.23 10.28
CA VAL A 17 -29.51 50.27 9.24
C VAL A 17 -30.46 51.39 9.67
N LYS A 18 -29.94 52.61 9.88
CA LYS A 18 -30.77 53.77 10.25
C LYS A 18 -31.66 54.20 9.07
N GLN A 19 -32.80 53.52 8.94
CA GLN A 19 -34.02 54.05 8.34
C GLN A 19 -35.18 53.68 9.27
N LYS A 20 -35.46 54.56 10.25
CA LYS A 20 -36.54 54.41 11.25
C LYS A 20 -36.32 53.24 12.24
N LEU A 21 -37.39 52.52 12.61
CA LEU A 21 -37.52 51.61 13.77
C LEU A 21 -37.29 50.12 13.42
N LEU A 22 -36.62 49.79 12.30
CA LEU A 22 -36.51 48.41 11.76
C LEU A 22 -35.11 47.80 12.01
N SER A 23 -35.08 46.51 12.35
CA SER A 23 -33.86 45.68 12.53
C SER A 23 -33.95 44.42 11.68
N TYR A 24 -32.89 44.10 10.92
CA TYR A 24 -32.84 42.94 10.01
C TYR A 24 -32.00 41.82 10.61
N PHE A 25 -32.55 40.60 10.61
CA PHE A 25 -31.88 39.37 11.01
C PHE A 25 -31.53 38.57 9.77
N GLN A 26 -30.27 38.66 9.36
CA GLN A 26 -29.76 37.95 8.19
C GLN A 26 -28.94 36.74 8.63
N ILE A 27 -29.14 35.63 7.92
CA ILE A 27 -28.43 34.39 8.17
C ILE A 27 -27.74 33.97 6.89
N ASP A 28 -26.46 33.66 7.04
CA ASP A 28 -25.59 33.25 5.96
C ASP A 28 -25.26 31.77 6.12
N VAL A 29 -25.73 30.94 5.19
CA VAL A 29 -25.45 29.51 5.17
C VAL A 29 -24.34 29.26 4.16
N LYS A 30 -23.11 29.02 4.63
CA LYS A 30 -21.93 28.79 3.80
C LYS A 30 -21.62 27.31 3.54
N GLU A 31 -22.51 26.42 3.94
CA GLU A 31 -22.37 24.97 3.79
C GLU A 31 -23.40 24.44 2.77
N ILE A 32 -23.17 23.23 2.27
CA ILE A 32 -24.12 22.51 1.39
C ILE A 32 -25.31 21.92 2.18
N SER A 33 -25.71 22.55 3.28
CA SER A 33 -26.83 22.14 4.12
C SER A 33 -28.04 23.04 3.89
N ILE A 34 -29.24 22.46 3.91
CA ILE A 34 -30.47 23.23 4.15
C ILE A 34 -30.54 23.47 5.64
N VAL A 35 -30.75 24.72 6.05
CA VAL A 35 -30.83 25.09 7.46
C VAL A 35 -32.26 25.49 7.76
N ASP A 36 -32.92 24.74 8.63
CA ASP A 36 -34.14 25.23 9.28
C ASP A 36 -33.74 25.97 10.53
N ILE A 37 -34.23 27.20 10.65
CA ILE A 37 -34.05 27.99 11.84
C ILE A 37 -35.39 28.36 12.45
N SER A 38 -35.44 28.36 13.78
CA SER A 38 -36.49 29.02 14.55
C SER A 38 -35.87 30.08 15.47
N LEU A 39 -36.40 31.30 15.39
CA LEU A 39 -36.02 32.46 16.20
C LEU A 39 -37.19 32.83 17.12
N ASP A 40 -36.96 32.90 18.43
CA ASP A 40 -37.98 33.30 19.41
C ASP A 40 -37.71 34.71 19.95
N PHE A 41 -38.60 35.65 19.63
CA PHE A 41 -38.57 37.05 20.07
C PHE A 41 -39.56 37.36 21.20
N SER A 42 -40.22 36.36 21.80
CA SER A 42 -41.36 36.55 22.71
C SER A 42 -41.07 37.35 23.98
N GLU A 43 -39.81 37.44 24.42
CA GLU A 43 -39.39 38.28 25.56
C GLU A 43 -38.99 39.71 25.19
N GLY A 44 -39.02 40.06 23.91
CA GLY A 44 -38.72 41.42 23.45
C GLY A 44 -39.81 42.41 23.86
N PHE A 45 -39.41 43.54 24.45
CA PHE A 45 -40.33 44.59 24.87
C PHE A 45 -40.53 45.63 23.75
N ASN A 46 -41.78 46.05 23.49
CA ASN A 46 -42.12 47.06 22.49
C ASN A 46 -41.61 46.77 21.06
N ILE A 47 -41.63 45.51 20.65
CA ILE A 47 -41.26 45.10 19.29
C ILE A 47 -42.39 44.32 18.61
N GLN A 48 -42.39 44.31 17.29
CA GLN A 48 -43.24 43.48 16.45
C GLN A 48 -42.40 42.92 15.31
N VAL A 49 -42.51 41.63 15.03
CA VAL A 49 -41.95 41.05 13.82
C VAL A 49 -42.82 41.47 12.62
N GLU A 50 -42.20 41.97 11.57
CA GLU A 50 -42.89 42.39 10.35
C GLU A 50 -43.55 41.18 9.66
N ASN A 51 -44.77 41.38 9.15
CA ASN A 51 -45.55 40.37 8.41
C ASN A 51 -46.01 39.14 9.21
N THR A 52 -45.95 39.17 10.55
CA THR A 52 -46.52 38.10 11.40
C THR A 52 -47.09 38.65 12.71
N GLN A 53 -48.06 37.94 13.28
CA GLN A 53 -48.55 38.18 14.65
C GLN A 53 -47.82 37.30 15.68
N ASP A 54 -47.12 36.27 15.22
CA ASP A 54 -46.32 35.40 16.07
C ASP A 54 -44.95 36.03 16.33
N MET A 55 -44.50 35.98 17.57
CA MET A 55 -43.17 36.43 17.98
C MET A 55 -42.10 35.35 17.72
N LYS A 56 -42.51 34.16 17.25
CA LYS A 56 -41.63 33.11 16.76
C LYS A 56 -41.61 33.11 15.24
N VAL A 57 -40.40 33.09 14.68
CA VAL A 57 -40.19 33.06 13.24
C VAL A 57 -39.42 31.82 12.87
N SER A 58 -39.95 31.02 11.95
CA SER A 58 -39.25 29.89 11.39
C SER A 58 -38.99 30.13 9.91
N ALA A 59 -37.78 29.80 9.44
CA ALA A 59 -37.42 29.87 8.04
C ALA A 59 -36.56 28.67 7.64
N THR A 60 -36.67 28.28 6.37
CA THR A 60 -35.78 27.32 5.72
C THR A 60 -34.88 28.10 4.78
N ILE A 61 -33.57 28.01 5.02
CA ILE A 61 -32.55 28.70 4.23
C ILE A 61 -31.89 27.66 3.33
N ASN A 62 -31.74 28.03 2.06
CA ASN A 62 -31.11 27.17 1.08
C ASN A 62 -29.58 27.16 1.25
N PRO A 63 -28.88 26.14 0.73
CA PRO A 63 -27.43 26.07 0.84
C PRO A 63 -26.77 27.21 0.07
N MET A 64 -25.67 27.76 0.61
CA MET A 64 -24.90 28.84 -0.02
C MET A 64 -25.71 30.12 -0.30
N THR A 65 -26.80 30.35 0.45
CA THR A 65 -27.59 31.57 0.38
C THR A 65 -27.48 32.40 1.64
N SER A 66 -27.73 33.68 1.45
CA SER A 66 -27.83 34.68 2.51
C SER A 66 -29.26 35.18 2.49
N ASP A 67 -30.04 34.81 3.50
CA ASP A 67 -31.47 35.13 3.57
C ASP A 67 -31.79 35.96 4.81
N THR A 68 -32.71 36.93 4.66
CA THR A 68 -33.25 37.69 5.78
C THR A 68 -34.41 36.90 6.37
N VAL A 69 -34.22 36.43 7.61
CA VAL A 69 -35.14 35.50 8.27
C VAL A 69 -36.21 36.24 9.06
N ALA A 70 -35.89 37.40 9.63
CA ALA A 70 -36.84 38.23 10.35
C ALA A 70 -36.51 39.71 10.19
N VAL A 71 -37.55 40.53 10.14
CA VAL A 71 -37.44 41.99 10.26
C VAL A 71 -38.24 42.39 11.48
N VAL A 72 -37.61 43.05 12.45
CA VAL A 72 -38.23 43.42 13.72
C VAL A 72 -38.36 44.93 13.80
N LYS A 73 -39.59 45.39 14.05
CA LYS A 73 -39.94 46.79 14.21
C LYS A 73 -40.15 47.13 15.68
N ALA A 74 -39.49 48.16 16.20
CA ALA A 74 -39.81 48.70 17.52
C ALA A 74 -41.01 49.66 17.45
N TYR A 75 -41.90 49.64 18.44
CA TYR A 75 -43.00 50.59 18.60
C TYR A 75 -42.78 51.48 19.81
N ASP A 76 -42.45 52.75 19.57
CA ASP A 76 -42.70 53.80 20.55
C ASP A 76 -42.66 55.21 19.91
N GLU A 77 -43.71 56.01 20.12
CA GLU A 77 -43.79 57.42 19.72
C GLU A 77 -43.11 58.36 20.74
N THR A 78 -42.65 57.87 21.90
CA THR A 78 -42.01 58.70 22.94
C THR A 78 -40.49 58.95 22.72
N TRP A 79 -39.95 58.51 21.58
CA TRP A 79 -38.50 58.44 21.31
C TRP A 79 -37.92 59.67 20.58
N ALA A 80 -38.62 60.80 20.59
CA ALA A 80 -38.16 62.05 19.99
C ALA A 80 -36.94 62.70 20.69
N ASN A 81 -36.35 62.05 21.72
CA ASN A 81 -35.21 62.59 22.47
C ASN A 81 -33.92 61.76 22.26
N PRO A 82 -32.94 62.25 21.47
CA PRO A 82 -31.75 61.48 21.04
C PRO A 82 -30.82 61.02 22.17
N CYS A 83 -30.94 61.60 23.37
CA CYS A 83 -29.99 61.37 24.47
C CYS A 83 -30.32 60.16 25.38
N LYS A 84 -31.46 59.47 25.20
CA LYS A 84 -31.85 58.31 26.06
C LYS A 84 -31.80 56.95 25.35
N VAL A 85 -31.55 56.91 24.05
CA VAL A 85 -31.68 55.71 23.20
C VAL A 85 -30.67 54.61 23.53
N LYS A 86 -29.52 54.93 24.14
CA LYS A 86 -28.52 53.91 24.52
C LYS A 86 -28.93 52.97 25.66
N GLN A 87 -30.02 53.25 26.39
CA GLN A 87 -30.41 52.48 27.60
C GLN A 87 -31.63 51.56 27.44
N PHE A 88 -32.41 51.65 26.35
CA PHE A 88 -33.70 50.93 26.22
C PHE A 88 -33.75 49.83 25.15
N PHE A 89 -32.71 49.66 24.33
CA PHE A 89 -32.60 48.51 23.41
C PHE A 89 -32.01 47.30 24.15
N LYS A 90 -32.83 46.63 24.95
CA LYS A 90 -32.54 45.28 25.47
C LYS A 90 -33.62 44.34 24.96
N PHE A 91 -33.41 43.74 23.80
CA PHE A 91 -34.13 42.52 23.42
C PHE A 91 -33.16 41.36 23.61
N GLN A 92 -33.68 40.24 24.09
CA GLN A 92 -32.91 39.02 24.31
C GLN A 92 -33.52 37.93 23.42
N ILE A 93 -32.71 37.32 22.56
CA ILE A 93 -33.11 36.14 21.81
C ILE A 93 -33.06 34.98 22.81
N LEU A 94 -34.22 34.36 23.06
CA LEU A 94 -34.32 33.29 24.05
C LEU A 94 -33.72 31.98 23.53
N PHE A 95 -34.02 31.66 22.27
CA PHE A 95 -33.71 30.36 21.70
C PHE A 95 -33.54 30.45 20.19
N ILE A 96 -32.49 29.79 19.69
CA ILE A 96 -32.24 29.55 18.28
C ILE A 96 -32.11 28.03 18.12
N SER A 97 -33.06 27.40 17.42
CA SER A 97 -32.87 26.01 16.96
C SER A 97 -32.47 26.01 15.50
N VAL A 98 -31.35 25.37 15.20
CA VAL A 98 -30.89 25.09 13.84
C VAL A 98 -30.99 23.59 13.60
N VAL A 99 -31.73 23.17 12.57
CA VAL A 99 -31.77 21.78 12.11
C VAL A 99 -31.14 21.73 10.72
N LYS A 100 -29.98 21.06 10.62
CA LYS A 100 -29.30 20.82 9.34
C LYS A 100 -29.98 19.66 8.61
N ARG A 101 -30.34 19.88 7.35
CA ARG A 101 -30.91 18.87 6.45
C ARG A 101 -30.09 18.76 5.18
N SER A 102 -29.95 17.54 4.66
CA SER A 102 -29.27 17.32 3.39
C SER A 102 -30.13 17.82 2.23
N PRO A 103 -29.58 18.59 1.27
CA PRO A 103 -30.32 19.02 0.09
C PRO A 103 -30.71 17.84 -0.82
N PRO A 104 -31.67 18.01 -1.73
CA PRO A 104 -31.93 17.06 -2.80
C PRO A 104 -30.68 16.69 -3.59
N LEU A 105 -30.59 15.44 -4.05
CA LEU A 105 -29.42 14.90 -4.78
C LEU A 105 -29.02 15.74 -6.01
N GLU A 106 -29.98 16.34 -6.71
CA GLU A 106 -29.71 17.19 -7.88
C GLU A 106 -28.97 18.47 -7.51
N ILE A 107 -29.34 19.10 -6.39
CA ILE A 107 -28.66 20.28 -5.86
C ILE A 107 -27.25 19.90 -5.42
N GLN A 108 -27.10 18.76 -4.74
CA GLN A 108 -25.78 18.23 -4.36
C GLN A 108 -24.89 18.02 -5.59
N ARG A 109 -25.41 17.38 -6.65
CA ARG A 109 -24.69 17.16 -7.92
C ARG A 109 -24.22 18.46 -8.55
N SER A 110 -25.12 19.45 -8.64
CA SER A 110 -24.81 20.74 -9.23
C SER A 110 -23.71 21.48 -8.45
N TYR A 111 -23.82 21.50 -7.12
CA TYR A 111 -22.82 22.10 -6.25
C TYR A 111 -21.45 21.43 -6.39
N ILE A 112 -21.39 20.10 -6.27
CA ILE A 112 -20.15 19.33 -6.35
C ILE A 112 -19.49 19.50 -7.70
N LYS A 113 -20.29 19.52 -8.79
CA LYS A 113 -19.77 19.77 -10.13
C LYS A 113 -19.06 21.12 -10.21
N ASN A 114 -19.63 22.17 -9.63
CA ASN A 114 -18.98 23.49 -9.59
C ASN A 114 -17.72 23.49 -8.74
N GLN A 115 -17.71 22.79 -7.59
CA GLN A 115 -16.52 22.65 -6.76
C GLN A 115 -15.41 21.89 -7.48
N LEU A 116 -15.76 20.80 -8.17
CA LEU A 116 -14.81 20.01 -8.95
C LEU A 116 -14.16 20.84 -10.06
N ILE A 117 -14.94 21.65 -10.80
CA ILE A 117 -14.41 22.56 -11.82
C ILE A 117 -13.42 23.57 -11.21
N ASN A 118 -13.71 24.10 -10.03
CA ASN A 118 -12.77 25.00 -9.34
C ASN A 118 -11.51 24.26 -8.90
N LEU A 119 -11.67 23.06 -8.34
CA LEU A 119 -10.56 22.24 -7.88
C LEU A 119 -9.65 21.80 -9.04
N GLU A 120 -10.20 21.44 -10.19
CA GLU A 120 -9.45 21.15 -11.43
C GLU A 120 -8.60 22.35 -11.86
N ARG A 121 -9.13 23.58 -11.75
CA ARG A 121 -8.34 24.80 -12.05
C ARG A 121 -7.21 25.00 -11.05
N GLU A 122 -7.44 24.77 -9.76
CA GLU A 122 -6.39 24.88 -8.73
C GLU A 122 -5.32 23.79 -8.88
N VAL A 123 -5.70 22.57 -9.27
CA VAL A 123 -4.77 21.50 -9.64
C VAL A 123 -3.91 21.92 -10.83
N GLN A 124 -4.50 22.46 -11.90
CA GLN A 124 -3.74 22.94 -13.07
C GLN A 124 -2.77 24.07 -12.73
N LYS A 125 -3.18 25.03 -11.88
CA LYS A 125 -2.28 26.06 -11.37
C LYS A 125 -1.13 25.47 -10.58
N SER A 126 -1.42 24.48 -9.72
CA SER A 126 -0.42 23.78 -8.91
C SER A 126 0.55 22.98 -9.78
N GLU A 127 0.08 22.30 -10.82
CA GLU A 127 0.92 21.59 -11.79
C GLU A 127 1.92 22.54 -12.47
N LEU A 128 1.49 23.74 -12.84
CA LEU A 128 2.38 24.78 -13.40
C LEU A 128 3.37 25.31 -12.36
N PHE A 129 2.91 25.57 -11.13
CA PHE A 129 3.75 26.12 -10.05
C PHE A 129 4.87 25.16 -9.64
N TRP A 130 4.57 23.87 -9.60
CA TRP A 130 5.50 22.81 -9.20
C TRP A 130 6.23 22.16 -10.38
N LYS A 131 5.97 22.60 -11.62
CA LYS A 131 6.47 21.97 -12.84
C LYS A 131 7.96 21.65 -12.79
N ASP A 132 8.78 22.60 -12.34
CA ASP A 132 10.24 22.48 -12.32
C ASP A 132 10.80 22.18 -10.91
N PHE A 133 9.93 21.87 -9.95
CA PHE A 133 10.34 21.61 -8.56
C PHE A 133 10.29 20.11 -8.24
N PRO A 134 11.37 19.51 -7.70
CA PRO A 134 11.46 18.06 -7.51
C PRO A 134 10.80 17.62 -6.18
N LEU A 135 9.47 17.64 -6.11
CA LEU A 135 8.69 17.37 -4.89
C LEU A 135 9.11 16.08 -4.16
N LYS A 136 9.24 14.96 -4.88
CA LYS A 136 9.50 13.63 -4.29
C LYS A 136 10.81 13.52 -3.51
N VAL A 137 11.81 14.35 -3.85
CA VAL A 137 13.13 14.35 -3.18
C VAL A 137 13.35 15.59 -2.30
N SER A 138 12.35 16.46 -2.21
CA SER A 138 12.41 17.67 -1.38
C SER A 138 11.88 17.39 0.03
N SER A 139 12.38 18.15 1.02
CA SER A 139 11.83 18.12 2.37
C SER A 139 10.53 18.93 2.47
N VAL A 140 9.73 18.65 3.50
CA VAL A 140 8.49 19.42 3.76
C VAL A 140 8.78 20.90 3.99
N GLU A 141 9.91 21.23 4.62
CA GLU A 141 10.36 22.60 4.87
C GLU A 141 10.68 23.33 3.57
N GLN A 142 11.38 22.69 2.63
CA GLN A 142 11.67 23.26 1.31
C GLN A 142 10.40 23.54 0.50
N ILE A 143 9.41 22.62 0.59
CA ILE A 143 8.11 22.79 -0.06
C ILE A 143 7.36 23.97 0.56
N LYS A 144 7.32 24.06 1.90
CA LYS A 144 6.71 25.18 2.63
C LYS A 144 7.38 26.51 2.30
N GLU A 145 8.70 26.55 2.27
CA GLU A 145 9.46 27.76 1.93
C GLU A 145 9.11 28.26 0.53
N LYS A 146 9.04 27.37 -0.48
CA LYS A 146 8.64 27.74 -1.84
C LYS A 146 7.21 28.27 -1.91
N LEU A 147 6.26 27.67 -1.19
CA LEU A 147 4.88 28.18 -1.10
C LEU A 147 4.85 29.61 -0.54
N ILE A 148 5.53 29.84 0.58
CA ILE A 148 5.54 31.14 1.29
C ILE A 148 6.24 32.21 0.46
N THR A 149 7.45 31.93 -0.05
CA THR A 149 8.31 32.92 -0.72
C THR A 149 7.81 33.33 -2.10
N GLN A 150 7.10 32.44 -2.81
CA GLN A 150 6.64 32.68 -4.18
C GLN A 150 5.15 33.05 -4.26
N GLY A 151 4.56 33.47 -3.14
CA GLY A 151 3.33 34.28 -3.13
C GLY A 151 2.02 33.51 -3.08
N LEU A 152 2.02 32.25 -2.64
CA LEU A 152 0.81 31.51 -2.35
C LEU A 152 0.79 31.20 -0.85
N ASN A 153 0.04 31.99 -0.08
CA ASN A 153 -0.44 31.56 1.23
C ASN A 153 -1.54 30.48 1.05
N ALA A 154 -1.32 29.57 0.10
CA ALA A 154 -2.28 28.63 -0.43
C ALA A 154 -1.99 27.22 0.07
N ASN A 155 -3.06 26.44 0.08
CA ASN A 155 -3.06 25.04 0.43
C ASN A 155 -2.19 24.27 -0.56
N PHE A 156 -1.36 23.37 -0.07
CA PHE A 156 -0.64 22.43 -0.92
C PHE A 156 -1.65 21.51 -1.62
N ILE A 157 -1.45 21.33 -2.93
CA ILE A 157 -2.17 20.36 -3.74
C ILE A 157 -1.14 19.39 -4.30
N ASP A 158 -1.33 18.12 -4.00
CA ASP A 158 -0.49 17.03 -4.46
C ASP A 158 -0.76 16.72 -5.93
N ILE A 159 0.08 17.27 -6.79
CA ILE A 159 -0.02 17.09 -8.24
C ILE A 159 0.26 15.66 -8.72
N ASP A 160 0.90 14.81 -7.90
CA ASP A 160 1.15 13.40 -8.23
C ASP A 160 0.00 12.50 -7.77
N PHE A 161 -0.88 13.00 -6.88
CA PHE A 161 -2.09 12.33 -6.42
C PHE A 161 -3.20 13.35 -6.13
N PRO A 162 -3.69 14.06 -7.16
CA PRO A 162 -4.53 15.24 -6.95
C PRO A 162 -5.91 14.87 -6.44
N PRO A 163 -6.61 15.79 -5.77
CA PRO A 163 -7.94 15.54 -5.22
C PRO A 163 -9.02 15.54 -6.31
N LEU A 164 -8.96 14.56 -7.21
CA LEU A 164 -9.82 14.37 -8.36
C LEU A 164 -10.18 12.88 -8.48
N ASP A 165 -11.21 12.57 -9.27
CA ASP A 165 -11.71 11.20 -9.44
C ASP A 165 -10.63 10.20 -9.90
N LYS A 166 -9.61 10.66 -10.65
CA LYS A 166 -8.48 9.83 -11.08
C LYS A 166 -7.66 9.23 -9.92
N SER A 167 -7.67 9.86 -8.75
CA SER A 167 -6.99 9.36 -7.54
C SER A 167 -7.84 8.37 -6.76
N ILE A 168 -9.14 8.29 -7.05
CA ILE A 168 -10.05 7.28 -6.51
C ILE A 168 -9.96 6.01 -7.36
N GLN A 169 -10.11 6.18 -8.67
CA GLN A 169 -10.19 5.09 -9.63
C GLN A 169 -9.80 5.54 -11.03
N ASP A 170 -9.28 4.59 -11.81
CA ASP A 170 -9.20 4.73 -13.25
C ASP A 170 -10.59 4.51 -13.88
N LEU A 171 -11.16 5.57 -14.46
CA LEU A 171 -12.46 5.53 -15.15
C LEU A 171 -12.47 4.57 -16.36
N SER A 172 -11.31 4.18 -16.88
CA SER A 172 -11.21 3.20 -17.97
C SER A 172 -11.38 1.74 -17.50
N LYS A 173 -11.30 1.48 -16.18
CA LYS A 173 -11.29 0.12 -15.61
C LYS A 173 -12.61 -0.32 -14.94
N GLY A 174 -13.69 0.45 -15.02
CA GLY A 174 -14.98 0.02 -14.45
C GLY A 174 -16.03 1.11 -14.27
N GLN A 175 -17.11 0.76 -13.56
CA GLN A 175 -18.17 1.70 -13.24
C GLN A 175 -17.70 2.78 -12.26
N ALA A 176 -18.25 3.98 -12.45
CA ALA A 176 -18.00 5.11 -11.57
C ALA A 176 -18.31 4.74 -10.10
N PHE A 177 -17.71 5.42 -9.12
CA PHE A 177 -18.15 5.23 -7.75
C PHE A 177 -19.61 5.69 -7.67
N ASP A 178 -20.52 4.84 -7.19
CA ASP A 178 -21.98 5.08 -7.24
C ASP A 178 -22.46 6.25 -6.36
N ARG A 179 -21.54 6.94 -5.67
CA ARG A 179 -21.82 8.03 -4.74
C ARG A 179 -21.10 9.31 -5.17
N LEU A 180 -21.71 10.44 -4.82
CA LEU A 180 -21.12 11.74 -5.06
C LEU A 180 -19.94 11.95 -4.11
N ILE A 181 -18.77 12.24 -4.68
CA ILE A 181 -17.53 12.49 -3.95
C ILE A 181 -17.30 13.99 -3.87
N HIS A 182 -17.02 14.49 -2.67
CA HIS A 182 -16.63 15.88 -2.44
C HIS A 182 -15.28 15.90 -1.74
N TRP A 183 -14.25 16.39 -2.42
CA TRP A 183 -12.91 16.53 -1.84
C TRP A 183 -12.86 17.75 -0.91
N ARG A 184 -12.58 17.51 0.37
CA ARG A 184 -12.65 18.53 1.43
C ARG A 184 -11.42 18.44 2.34
N ARG A 185 -11.02 19.55 2.95
CA ARG A 185 -9.93 19.60 3.94
C ARG A 185 -10.48 19.41 5.36
N PRO A 186 -9.64 19.09 6.36
CA PRO A 186 -10.09 18.86 7.73
C PRO A 186 -10.98 19.97 8.30
N LYS A 187 -10.59 21.23 8.09
CA LYS A 187 -11.35 22.41 8.54
C LYS A 187 -12.76 22.51 7.95
N ASP A 188 -13.00 21.85 6.82
CA ASP A 188 -14.31 21.89 6.17
C ASP A 188 -15.29 20.90 6.82
N PHE A 189 -14.81 19.78 7.37
CA PHE A 189 -15.69 18.67 7.83
C PHE A 189 -15.52 18.26 9.30
N MET A 190 -14.43 18.65 9.97
CA MET A 190 -14.23 18.39 11.39
C MET A 190 -14.90 19.49 12.21
N LEU A 191 -15.76 19.09 13.15
CA LEU A 191 -16.44 20.02 14.07
C LEU A 191 -15.52 20.37 15.23
N ILE A 192 -15.51 21.63 15.64
CA ILE A 192 -14.78 22.08 16.83
C ILE A 192 -15.83 22.41 17.89
N ASP A 193 -15.98 21.53 18.88
CA ASP A 193 -16.85 21.76 20.03
C ASP A 193 -16.09 21.49 21.33
N GLY A 194 -15.68 22.58 21.97
CA GLY A 194 -14.97 22.52 23.25
C GLY A 194 -15.79 21.96 24.42
N LYS A 195 -17.12 21.82 24.29
CA LYS A 195 -17.96 21.19 25.32
C LYS A 195 -17.94 19.67 25.26
N ASP A 196 -17.82 19.12 24.05
CA ASP A 196 -17.74 17.67 23.78
C ASP A 196 -16.29 17.18 23.63
N GLY A 197 -15.31 18.04 23.91
CA GLY A 197 -13.88 17.72 23.85
C GLY A 197 -13.30 17.66 22.43
N GLN A 198 -14.04 18.13 21.41
CA GLN A 198 -13.59 18.17 20.02
C GLN A 198 -12.72 19.41 19.79
N LEU A 199 -11.40 19.20 19.77
CA LEU A 199 -10.37 20.24 19.58
C LEU A 199 -10.09 20.51 18.10
N ASP A 200 -9.26 21.51 17.81
CA ASP A 200 -8.73 21.74 16.46
C ASP A 200 -8.14 20.45 15.84
N PRO A 201 -8.16 20.30 14.50
CA PRO A 201 -7.55 19.15 13.82
C PRO A 201 -6.11 18.91 14.24
N GLN A 202 -5.78 17.66 14.57
CA GLN A 202 -4.43 17.22 14.93
C GLN A 202 -4.04 16.03 14.06
N VAL A 203 -2.73 15.81 13.85
CA VAL A 203 -2.28 14.56 13.24
C VAL A 203 -2.49 13.42 14.23
N PHE A 204 -1.97 13.60 15.45
CA PHE A 204 -2.11 12.69 16.57
C PHE A 204 -2.61 13.47 17.80
N ALA A 205 -3.66 12.96 18.44
CA ALA A 205 -4.06 13.31 19.80
C ALA A 205 -3.73 12.16 20.75
N LYS A 206 -4.27 10.95 20.50
CA LYS A 206 -3.95 9.71 21.19
C LYS A 206 -4.18 8.55 20.21
N ILE A 207 -3.10 7.88 19.80
CA ILE A 207 -3.19 6.75 18.88
C ILE A 207 -3.76 5.54 19.61
N GLU A 208 -4.96 5.11 19.22
CA GLU A 208 -5.63 3.92 19.72
C GLU A 208 -6.18 3.06 18.57
N PRO A 209 -6.22 1.72 18.73
CA PRO A 209 -6.86 0.84 17.75
C PRO A 209 -8.32 1.20 17.46
N ASN A 210 -9.02 1.76 18.46
CA ASN A 210 -10.44 2.14 18.38
C ASN A 210 -10.67 3.46 17.64
N ASP A 211 -9.61 4.14 17.20
CA ASP A 211 -9.75 5.31 16.33
C ASP A 211 -10.11 4.91 14.91
N ILE A 212 -9.84 3.66 14.51
CA ILE A 212 -9.92 3.24 13.12
C ILE A 212 -11.34 2.76 12.80
N TYR A 213 -12.03 3.47 11.91
CA TYR A 213 -13.29 3.01 11.35
C TYR A 213 -13.17 2.83 9.84
N GLN A 214 -13.58 1.65 9.36
CA GLN A 214 -13.68 1.39 7.94
C GLN A 214 -14.86 2.16 7.32
N GLY A 215 -14.60 2.77 6.17
CA GLY A 215 -15.66 3.37 5.35
C GLY A 215 -16.07 2.48 4.20
N HIS A 216 -16.31 3.10 3.05
CA HIS A 216 -16.88 2.44 1.87
C HIS A 216 -15.85 1.81 0.92
N LEU A 217 -14.63 1.60 1.40
CA LEU A 217 -13.59 0.88 0.66
C LEU A 217 -13.44 -0.52 1.25
N ALA A 218 -13.23 -1.53 0.40
CA ALA A 218 -13.03 -2.92 0.83
C ALA A 218 -11.57 -3.18 1.24
N ASP A 219 -11.00 -2.29 2.05
CA ASP A 219 -9.60 -2.32 2.48
C ASP A 219 -9.45 -2.74 3.95
N CYS A 220 -10.42 -3.50 4.47
CA CYS A 220 -10.40 -4.09 5.81
C CYS A 220 -9.08 -4.77 6.18
N TRP A 221 -8.43 -5.43 5.22
CA TRP A 221 -7.13 -6.05 5.38
C TRP A 221 -6.02 -5.04 5.75
N PHE A 222 -6.07 -3.83 5.17
CA PHE A 222 -5.13 -2.75 5.45
C PHE A 222 -5.46 -2.12 6.79
N LEU A 223 -6.73 -1.79 7.05
CA LEU A 223 -7.15 -1.19 8.33
C LEU A 223 -6.92 -2.12 9.53
N CYS A 224 -7.06 -3.44 9.35
CA CYS A 224 -6.66 -4.42 10.36
C CYS A 224 -5.17 -4.35 10.66
N ALA A 225 -4.30 -4.29 9.64
CA ALA A 225 -2.87 -4.12 9.86
C ALA A 225 -2.57 -2.80 10.59
N VAL A 226 -3.23 -1.71 10.22
CA VAL A 226 -3.11 -0.41 10.90
C VAL A 226 -3.56 -0.50 12.36
N SER A 227 -4.66 -1.19 12.65
CA SER A 227 -5.17 -1.43 14.01
C SER A 227 -4.20 -2.25 14.85
N SER A 228 -3.63 -3.30 14.28
CA SER A 228 -2.57 -4.09 14.93
C SER A 228 -1.32 -3.24 15.22
N LEU A 229 -0.96 -2.31 14.35
CA LEU A 229 0.12 -1.34 14.63
C LEU A 229 -0.25 -0.37 15.76
N ALA A 230 -1.51 0.09 15.81
CA ALA A 230 -1.99 1.07 16.79
C ALA A 230 -1.99 0.54 18.23
N GLU A 231 -1.96 -0.78 18.44
CA GLU A 231 -1.67 -1.42 19.74
C GLU A 231 -0.33 -0.96 20.32
N ARG A 232 0.58 -0.45 19.47
CA ARG A 232 1.87 0.13 19.86
C ARG A 232 2.04 1.48 19.15
N PRO A 233 1.59 2.59 19.72
CA PRO A 233 1.60 3.92 19.11
C PRO A 233 2.93 4.32 18.44
N ALA A 234 4.06 3.94 19.02
CA ALA A 234 5.39 4.20 18.46
C ALA A 234 5.61 3.62 17.05
N LEU A 235 4.95 2.49 16.71
CA LEU A 235 5.00 1.87 15.38
C LEU A 235 4.22 2.65 14.33
N VAL A 236 3.13 3.32 14.73
CA VAL A 236 2.39 4.25 13.87
C VAL A 236 3.19 5.54 13.72
N GLU A 237 3.65 6.12 14.82
CA GLU A 237 4.38 7.38 14.81
C GLU A 237 5.63 7.37 13.92
N ARG A 238 6.39 6.25 13.87
CA ARG A 238 7.59 6.15 13.03
C ARG A 238 7.30 6.23 11.52
N ILE A 239 6.06 5.96 11.11
CA ILE A 239 5.62 6.09 9.72
C ILE A 239 5.50 7.57 9.34
N PHE A 240 5.23 8.46 10.30
CA PHE A 240 4.99 9.87 10.04
C PHE A 240 6.27 10.69 10.22
N VAL A 241 6.70 11.35 9.14
CA VAL A 241 7.72 12.41 9.21
C VAL A 241 7.07 13.69 9.69
N THR A 242 5.89 14.03 9.15
CA THR A 242 5.09 15.16 9.61
C THR A 242 4.11 14.72 10.68
N LYS A 243 4.45 14.97 11.95
CA LYS A 243 3.63 14.59 13.11
C LYS A 243 2.70 15.69 13.64
N GLN A 244 2.75 16.88 13.04
CA GLN A 244 2.03 18.05 13.51
C GLN A 244 1.10 18.59 12.42
N TYR A 245 -0.07 19.06 12.85
CA TYR A 245 -1.00 19.74 11.94
C TYR A 245 -0.34 20.99 11.37
N ASN A 246 -0.61 21.28 10.09
CA ASN A 246 -0.14 22.51 9.46
C ASN A 246 -1.16 23.04 8.46
N ASP A 247 -1.34 24.36 8.44
CA ASP A 247 -2.37 25.02 7.62
C ASP A 247 -2.13 24.86 6.10
N GLN A 248 -0.86 24.69 5.71
CA GLN A 248 -0.48 24.40 4.32
C GLN A 248 -0.98 23.01 3.91
N GLY A 249 -1.27 22.12 4.86
CA GLY A 249 -1.74 20.75 4.68
C GLY A 249 -0.76 19.86 3.92
N ILE A 250 0.53 19.97 4.22
CA ILE A 250 1.57 19.09 3.66
C ILE A 250 1.93 18.05 4.70
N TYR A 251 1.88 16.78 4.31
CA TYR A 251 2.25 15.67 5.20
C TYR A 251 3.18 14.71 4.46
N GLN A 252 4.24 14.31 5.13
CA GLN A 252 5.17 13.29 4.63
C GLN A 252 5.15 12.06 5.53
N LEU A 253 4.98 10.90 4.90
CA LEU A 253 4.96 9.58 5.52
C LEU A 253 6.04 8.68 4.89
N ARG A 254 6.39 7.59 5.57
CA ARG A 254 7.36 6.58 5.13
C ARG A 254 6.67 5.24 4.94
N ILE A 255 6.68 4.72 3.71
CA ILE A 255 6.09 3.42 3.39
C ILE A 255 7.19 2.52 2.83
N CYS A 256 7.34 1.32 3.38
CA CYS A 256 8.32 0.33 2.95
C CYS A 256 7.78 -0.50 1.77
N LYS A 257 7.63 0.11 0.60
CA LYS A 257 7.08 -0.59 -0.56
C LYS A 257 8.15 -1.39 -1.31
N ASN A 258 7.83 -2.66 -1.60
CA ASN A 258 8.68 -3.58 -2.38
C ASN A 258 10.06 -3.80 -1.77
N GLY A 259 10.17 -3.75 -0.44
CA GLY A 259 11.43 -3.92 0.28
C GLY A 259 12.28 -2.65 0.41
N GLU A 260 11.77 -1.47 0.02
CA GLU A 260 12.45 -0.19 0.14
C GLU A 260 11.60 0.85 0.86
N TRP A 261 12.21 1.64 1.73
CA TRP A 261 11.56 2.78 2.37
C TRP A 261 11.44 3.95 1.39
N GLN A 262 10.23 4.44 1.21
CA GLN A 262 9.91 5.55 0.32
C GLN A 262 9.23 6.66 1.11
N ASN A 263 9.67 7.90 0.89
CA ASN A 263 8.98 9.08 1.40
C ASN A 263 7.79 9.40 0.49
N VAL A 264 6.61 9.49 1.07
CA VAL A 264 5.35 9.77 0.38
C VAL A 264 4.80 11.07 0.91
N ILE A 265 4.77 12.09 0.06
CA ILE A 265 4.15 13.39 0.37
C ILE A 265 2.70 13.34 -0.09
N VAL A 266 1.78 13.80 0.75
CA VAL A 266 0.35 13.94 0.44
C VAL A 266 -0.16 15.28 0.94
N ASP A 267 -1.20 15.80 0.28
CA ASP A 267 -2.03 16.88 0.83
C ASP A 267 -3.14 16.33 1.76
N ASP A 268 -3.90 17.20 2.41
CA ASP A 268 -5.02 16.87 3.30
C ASP A 268 -6.41 17.05 2.65
N TYR A 269 -6.54 17.00 1.33
CA TYR A 269 -7.84 16.82 0.71
C TYR A 269 -8.30 15.36 0.84
N PHE A 270 -9.46 15.13 1.45
CA PHE A 270 -10.01 13.80 1.64
C PHE A 270 -11.33 13.63 0.88
N PRO A 271 -11.60 12.45 0.30
CA PRO A 271 -12.89 12.13 -0.31
C PRO A 271 -13.96 12.06 0.77
N CYS A 272 -14.89 12.99 0.76
CA CYS A 272 -15.95 13.09 1.75
C CYS A 272 -17.33 12.94 1.13
N TYR A 273 -18.30 12.66 2.00
CA TYR A 273 -19.70 12.90 1.66
C TYR A 273 -19.96 14.39 1.46
N PRO A 274 -20.88 14.78 0.55
CA PRO A 274 -21.14 16.19 0.26
C PRO A 274 -21.42 16.99 1.53
N ASN A 275 -22.24 16.43 2.42
CA ASN A 275 -22.61 17.02 3.70
C ASN A 275 -22.20 16.16 4.90
N GLY A 276 -21.08 15.45 4.81
CA GLY A 276 -20.63 14.54 5.87
C GLY A 276 -19.12 14.40 5.92
N GLY A 277 -18.66 13.49 6.77
CA GLY A 277 -17.23 13.22 6.94
C GLY A 277 -16.61 12.39 5.81
N PRO A 278 -15.40 11.86 6.06
CA PRO A 278 -14.67 11.02 5.12
C PRO A 278 -15.48 9.81 4.64
N MET A 279 -15.24 9.41 3.39
CA MET A 279 -15.96 8.31 2.74
C MET A 279 -15.28 6.95 2.94
N PHE A 280 -13.95 6.93 3.02
CA PHE A 280 -13.13 5.75 3.27
C PHE A 280 -12.81 5.67 4.76
N SER A 281 -11.56 5.52 5.17
CA SER A 281 -11.22 5.52 6.60
C SER A 281 -11.73 6.77 7.34
N ARG A 282 -12.08 6.57 8.62
CA ARG A 282 -12.46 7.62 9.56
C ARG A 282 -11.73 7.44 10.88
N ASN A 283 -11.54 8.56 11.58
CA ASN A 283 -11.01 8.61 12.93
C ASN A 283 -12.11 8.79 13.98
N ASN A 284 -11.84 8.35 15.21
CA ASN A 284 -12.58 8.81 16.37
C ASN A 284 -12.10 10.23 16.74
N GLY A 285 -12.98 11.22 16.58
CA GLY A 285 -12.63 12.64 16.83
C GLY A 285 -11.83 13.30 15.71
N ASN A 286 -11.02 14.31 16.06
CA ASN A 286 -10.38 15.23 15.11
C ASN A 286 -8.91 14.91 14.82
N GLU A 287 -8.58 13.62 14.77
CA GLU A 287 -7.28 13.13 14.35
C GLU A 287 -7.21 12.93 12.83
N LEU A 288 -6.02 12.95 12.25
CA LEU A 288 -5.83 12.79 10.79
C LEU A 288 -5.00 11.57 10.40
N TRP A 289 -4.35 10.90 11.35
CA TRP A 289 -3.33 9.91 11.01
C TRP A 289 -3.87 8.73 10.19
N VAL A 290 -5.04 8.14 10.51
CA VAL A 290 -5.60 7.04 9.68
C VAL A 290 -5.90 7.51 8.27
N LEU A 291 -6.56 8.66 8.10
CA LEU A 291 -6.90 9.21 6.78
C LEU A 291 -5.64 9.50 5.95
N LEU A 292 -4.62 10.09 6.58
CA LEU A 292 -3.33 10.39 5.93
C LEU A 292 -2.59 9.11 5.54
N LEU A 293 -2.63 8.09 6.40
CA LEU A 293 -1.96 6.82 6.16
C LEU A 293 -2.62 6.03 5.03
N GLU A 294 -3.95 5.92 5.03
CA GLU A 294 -4.74 5.30 3.96
C GLU A 294 -4.49 6.03 2.63
N LYS A 295 -4.52 7.37 2.64
CA LYS A 295 -4.24 8.17 1.44
C LYS A 295 -2.83 7.96 0.89
N ALA A 296 -1.81 7.98 1.75
CA ALA A 296 -0.43 7.75 1.34
C ALA A 296 -0.26 6.33 0.77
N TYR A 297 -0.93 5.35 1.37
CA TYR A 297 -0.92 3.97 0.89
C TYR A 297 -1.64 3.85 -0.47
N ALA A 298 -2.80 4.49 -0.64
CA ALA A 298 -3.51 4.58 -1.91
C ALA A 298 -2.65 5.21 -3.01
N LYS A 299 -1.94 6.31 -2.70
CA LYS A 299 -1.01 6.98 -3.62
C LYS A 299 0.08 6.04 -4.11
N VAL A 300 0.71 5.25 -3.22
CA VAL A 300 1.75 4.28 -3.59
C VAL A 300 1.22 3.18 -4.52
N HIS A 301 -0.08 2.85 -4.42
CA HIS A 301 -0.73 1.87 -5.29
C HIS A 301 -1.33 2.48 -6.56
N GLY A 302 -1.36 3.81 -6.70
CA GLY A 302 -1.93 4.54 -7.84
C GLY A 302 -3.42 4.90 -7.69
N GLY A 303 -4.07 4.60 -6.57
CA GLY A 303 -5.47 4.96 -6.34
C GLY A 303 -6.11 4.21 -5.18
N TYR A 304 -7.18 4.78 -4.61
CA TYR A 304 -7.91 4.14 -3.51
C TYR A 304 -8.51 2.79 -3.89
N LYS A 305 -9.10 2.65 -5.10
CA LYS A 305 -9.66 1.36 -5.54
C LYS A 305 -8.64 0.22 -5.65
N ASN A 306 -7.35 0.53 -5.76
CA ASN A 306 -6.30 -0.51 -5.80
C ASN A 306 -6.05 -1.14 -4.41
N LEU A 307 -6.61 -0.55 -3.34
CA LEU A 307 -6.59 -1.09 -1.99
C LEU A 307 -7.72 -2.11 -1.75
N THR A 308 -8.72 -2.20 -2.63
CA THR A 308 -9.82 -3.15 -2.50
C THR A 308 -9.31 -4.59 -2.51
N GLY A 309 -9.66 -5.34 -1.45
CA GLY A 309 -9.39 -6.76 -1.26
C GLY A 309 -7.91 -7.09 -1.15
N GLY A 310 -7.44 -7.62 -0.03
CA GLY A 310 -6.03 -7.94 0.17
C GLY A 310 -5.77 -8.77 1.43
N LYS A 311 -4.49 -8.88 1.82
CA LYS A 311 -4.08 -9.72 2.94
C LYS A 311 -3.33 -8.90 3.98
N PRO A 312 -3.71 -8.92 5.26
CA PRO A 312 -3.11 -8.07 6.31
C PRO A 312 -1.58 -8.13 6.36
N TYR A 313 -1.00 -9.32 6.19
CA TYR A 313 0.46 -9.47 6.20
C TYR A 313 1.19 -8.60 5.15
N GLN A 314 0.56 -8.30 4.01
CA GLN A 314 1.16 -7.44 2.98
C GLN A 314 1.23 -5.99 3.45
N ALA A 315 0.19 -5.52 4.16
CA ALA A 315 0.15 -4.19 4.75
C ALA A 315 1.10 -4.11 5.95
N LEU A 316 1.14 -5.12 6.83
CA LEU A 316 2.12 -5.19 7.92
C LEU A 316 3.55 -5.10 7.38
N MET A 317 3.86 -5.84 6.31
CA MET A 317 5.18 -5.76 5.65
C MET A 317 5.48 -4.35 5.13
N ASP A 318 4.53 -3.71 4.43
CA ASP A 318 4.73 -2.38 3.84
C ASP A 318 4.77 -1.25 4.89
N LEU A 319 4.04 -1.38 6.00
CA LEU A 319 3.98 -0.37 7.07
C LEU A 319 5.13 -0.49 8.07
N THR A 320 5.71 -1.70 8.21
CA THR A 320 6.77 -1.95 9.20
C THR A 320 8.15 -2.16 8.61
N GLY A 321 8.23 -2.54 7.33
CA GLY A 321 9.45 -3.02 6.69
C GLY A 321 10.02 -4.31 7.29
N CYS A 322 9.31 -4.95 8.23
CA CYS A 322 9.79 -6.11 8.98
C CYS A 322 9.43 -7.44 8.28
N PRO A 323 10.15 -8.53 8.60
CA PRO A 323 9.83 -9.86 8.12
C PRO A 323 8.41 -10.24 8.47
N THR A 324 7.63 -10.65 7.49
CA THR A 324 6.22 -10.97 7.70
C THR A 324 5.85 -12.24 6.96
N MET A 325 5.16 -13.16 7.64
CA MET A 325 4.71 -14.43 7.09
C MET A 325 3.19 -14.60 7.21
N SER A 326 2.64 -15.50 6.41
CA SER A 326 1.26 -15.94 6.48
C SER A 326 1.21 -17.47 6.55
N LEU A 327 0.41 -18.01 7.46
CA LEU A 327 0.16 -19.43 7.63
C LEU A 327 -1.31 -19.71 7.30
N ASN A 328 -1.56 -20.25 6.11
CA ASN A 328 -2.91 -20.62 5.68
C ASN A 328 -3.31 -21.97 6.27
N PHE A 329 -4.41 -22.02 7.03
CA PHE A 329 -4.86 -23.22 7.73
C PHE A 329 -5.38 -24.31 6.78
N GLN A 330 -5.61 -23.98 5.51
CA GLN A 330 -5.96 -24.95 4.48
C GLN A 330 -4.76 -25.72 3.93
N GLU A 331 -3.54 -25.19 4.08
CA GLU A 331 -2.33 -25.86 3.64
C GLU A 331 -2.03 -27.09 4.49
N GLN A 332 -1.66 -28.20 3.82
CA GLN A 332 -1.38 -29.47 4.49
C GLN A 332 -0.29 -29.35 5.57
N LYS A 333 0.77 -28.58 5.28
CA LYS A 333 1.86 -28.31 6.22
C LYS A 333 1.36 -27.65 7.50
N VAL A 334 0.42 -26.72 7.40
CA VAL A 334 -0.14 -26.01 8.56
C VAL A 334 -1.12 -26.90 9.32
N LYS A 335 -1.94 -27.68 8.62
CA LYS A 335 -2.79 -28.73 9.22
C LYS A 335 -1.97 -29.70 10.06
N ASP A 336 -0.79 -30.09 9.59
CA ASP A 336 0.12 -30.97 10.35
C ASP A 336 0.71 -30.28 11.58
N LEU A 337 1.04 -28.98 11.51
CA LEU A 337 1.47 -28.19 12.67
C LEU A 337 0.39 -28.06 13.74
N ILE A 338 -0.87 -27.90 13.34
CA ILE A 338 -2.03 -27.86 14.23
C ILE A 338 -2.17 -29.20 14.94
N LYS A 339 -2.24 -30.31 14.19
CA LYS A 339 -2.39 -31.67 14.74
C LYS A 339 -1.26 -32.06 15.70
N GLN A 340 -0.05 -31.61 15.44
CA GLN A 340 1.12 -31.86 16.29
C GLN A 340 1.21 -30.91 17.51
N GLY A 341 0.27 -29.98 17.68
CA GLY A 341 0.28 -28.96 18.72
C GLY A 341 1.43 -27.95 18.59
N LYS A 342 2.12 -27.92 17.45
CA LYS A 342 3.26 -27.03 17.18
C LYS A 342 2.81 -25.60 16.88
N LEU A 343 1.67 -25.43 16.21
CA LEU A 343 1.16 -24.09 15.90
C LEU A 343 0.91 -23.26 17.17
N TRP A 344 0.29 -23.85 18.19
CA TRP A 344 0.10 -23.17 19.47
C TRP A 344 1.40 -22.71 20.12
N ARG A 345 2.45 -23.56 20.10
CA ARG A 345 3.77 -23.19 20.63
C ARG A 345 4.40 -22.04 19.85
N LEU A 346 4.18 -21.98 18.54
CA LEU A 346 4.64 -20.88 17.71
C LEU A 346 3.90 -19.58 18.05
N ILE A 347 2.56 -19.62 18.14
CA ILE A 347 1.76 -18.45 18.53
C ILE A 347 2.21 -17.90 19.88
N LYS A 348 2.39 -18.77 20.88
CA LYS A 348 2.89 -18.37 22.20
C LYS A 348 4.28 -17.74 22.11
N HIS A 349 5.19 -18.33 21.32
CA HIS A 349 6.51 -17.76 21.10
C HIS A 349 6.46 -16.39 20.41
N PHE A 350 5.57 -16.21 19.44
CA PHE A 350 5.37 -14.93 18.76
C PHE A 350 4.84 -13.86 19.70
N ASP A 351 3.92 -14.21 20.59
CA ASP A 351 3.43 -13.34 21.65
C ASP A 351 4.55 -12.96 22.63
N GLU A 352 5.33 -13.94 23.10
CA GLU A 352 6.49 -13.73 23.99
C GLU A 352 7.58 -12.84 23.37
N GLU A 353 7.84 -12.96 22.06
CA GLU A 353 8.75 -12.07 21.33
C GLU A 353 8.16 -10.68 21.06
N GLY A 354 6.86 -10.51 21.31
CA GLY A 354 6.13 -9.30 21.00
C GLY A 354 5.99 -9.07 19.49
N TYR A 355 5.81 -10.09 18.69
CA TYR A 355 5.47 -9.91 17.27
C TYR A 355 4.01 -9.47 17.10
N LEU A 356 3.70 -8.76 16.01
CA LEU A 356 2.32 -8.44 15.68
C LEU A 356 1.69 -9.66 15.00
N MET A 357 0.49 -10.01 15.41
CA MET A 357 -0.25 -11.14 14.87
C MET A 357 -1.64 -10.70 14.42
N THR A 358 -2.08 -11.19 13.27
CA THR A 358 -3.44 -10.97 12.76
C THR A 358 -4.02 -12.28 12.22
N GLY A 359 -5.34 -12.40 12.21
CA GLY A 359 -6.05 -13.54 11.64
C GLY A 359 -7.12 -13.10 10.66
N GLY A 360 -7.29 -13.85 9.56
CA GLY A 360 -8.38 -13.62 8.60
C GLY A 360 -9.49 -14.66 8.77
N THR A 361 -10.75 -14.25 8.74
CA THR A 361 -11.90 -15.16 8.66
C THR A 361 -12.15 -15.57 7.19
N PRO A 362 -12.73 -16.75 6.93
CA PRO A 362 -13.09 -17.17 5.58
C PRO A 362 -14.28 -16.37 5.04
N GLY A 363 -14.41 -16.31 3.72
CA GLY A 363 -15.51 -15.62 3.02
C GLY A 363 -15.05 -14.43 2.20
N GLU A 364 -16.00 -13.76 1.56
CA GLU A 364 -15.78 -12.49 0.87
C GLU A 364 -16.27 -11.35 1.77
N ASP A 365 -15.54 -10.23 1.78
CA ASP A 365 -15.98 -9.00 2.44
C ASP A 365 -17.18 -8.45 1.66
N MET A 366 -18.38 -8.65 2.21
CA MET A 366 -19.64 -8.16 1.63
C MET A 366 -20.02 -6.77 2.18
N TRP A 367 -19.19 -6.18 3.05
CA TRP A 367 -19.50 -4.95 3.78
C TRP A 367 -19.18 -3.68 2.99
N SER A 368 -18.34 -3.79 1.96
CA SER A 368 -17.96 -2.68 1.09
C SER A 368 -18.98 -2.36 -0.01
N ASP A 369 -19.88 -3.29 -0.35
CA ASP A 369 -20.85 -3.12 -1.44
C ASP A 369 -22.23 -2.66 -0.95
N ASN A 370 -22.73 -1.60 -1.61
CA ASN A 370 -23.94 -0.83 -1.29
C ASN A 370 -25.20 -1.67 -1.02
N LYS A 371 -25.69 -1.64 0.23
CA LYS A 371 -27.03 -1.19 0.69
C LYS A 371 -27.28 -1.80 2.07
N GLN A 372 -27.53 -0.92 3.04
CA GLN A 372 -27.90 -1.21 4.42
C GLN A 372 -26.84 -1.97 5.23
N LEU A 373 -25.84 -1.25 5.75
CA LEU A 373 -25.08 -1.69 6.92
C LEU A 373 -26.04 -2.15 8.04
N ASP A 374 -27.20 -1.48 8.20
CA ASP A 374 -28.20 -1.81 9.22
C ASP A 374 -28.99 -3.10 8.93
N GLU A 375 -29.33 -3.41 7.67
CA GLU A 375 -29.97 -4.69 7.31
C GLU A 375 -28.97 -5.85 7.26
N GLN A 376 -27.69 -5.56 7.01
CA GLN A 376 -26.61 -6.55 7.09
C GLN A 376 -26.22 -6.84 8.55
N LYS A 377 -26.19 -5.82 9.42
CA LYS A 377 -26.15 -5.96 10.89
C LYS A 377 -27.31 -6.82 11.36
N GLN A 378 -28.55 -6.48 10.97
CA GLN A 378 -29.72 -7.29 11.27
C GLN A 378 -29.59 -8.72 10.73
N LYS A 379 -29.08 -8.94 9.52
CA LYS A 379 -28.89 -10.30 8.99
C LYS A 379 -27.84 -11.10 9.76
N LEU A 380 -26.76 -10.49 10.26
CA LEU A 380 -25.77 -11.16 11.11
C LEU A 380 -26.36 -11.49 12.48
N GLU A 381 -27.10 -10.55 13.07
CA GLU A 381 -27.86 -10.74 14.32
C GLU A 381 -28.93 -11.84 14.15
N GLU A 382 -29.62 -11.89 13.02
CA GLU A 382 -30.61 -12.92 12.66
C GLU A 382 -29.96 -14.28 12.37
N GLN A 383 -28.76 -14.30 11.78
CA GLN A 383 -27.98 -15.52 11.49
C GLN A 383 -27.14 -16.02 12.67
N LYS A 384 -27.08 -15.27 13.78
CA LYS A 384 -26.23 -15.55 14.95
C LYS A 384 -24.77 -15.83 14.59
N ARG A 385 -24.21 -15.03 13.68
CA ARG A 385 -22.78 -15.09 13.35
C ARG A 385 -22.06 -13.99 14.11
N SER A 386 -21.19 -14.37 15.04
CA SER A 386 -20.43 -13.44 15.88
C SER A 386 -19.16 -12.89 15.22
N LEU A 387 -18.60 -13.59 14.23
CA LEU A 387 -17.45 -13.11 13.45
C LEU A 387 -17.89 -12.64 12.07
N VAL A 388 -17.29 -11.54 11.61
CA VAL A 388 -17.50 -10.97 10.28
C VAL A 388 -16.78 -11.84 9.25
N PRO A 389 -17.46 -12.38 8.22
CA PRO A 389 -16.83 -13.15 7.14
C PRO A 389 -15.90 -12.29 6.27
N GLY A 390 -14.81 -12.89 5.76
CA GLY A 390 -13.87 -12.21 4.87
C GLY A 390 -13.13 -11.02 5.51
N HIS A 391 -13.06 -10.98 6.84
CA HIS A 391 -12.56 -9.85 7.61
C HIS A 391 -11.28 -10.21 8.37
N ALA A 392 -10.51 -9.20 8.75
CA ALA A 392 -9.24 -9.36 9.42
C ALA A 392 -9.30 -8.83 10.86
N TYR A 393 -8.71 -9.59 11.79
CA TYR A 393 -8.69 -9.32 13.23
C TYR A 393 -7.25 -9.30 13.76
N SER A 394 -7.00 -8.49 14.78
CA SER A 394 -5.72 -8.46 15.50
C SER A 394 -5.70 -9.51 16.60
N ILE A 395 -4.59 -10.21 16.79
CA ILE A 395 -4.39 -11.13 17.92
C ILE A 395 -3.48 -10.43 18.91
N ILE A 396 -4.03 -10.09 20.08
CA ILE A 396 -3.42 -9.21 21.08
C ILE A 396 -2.54 -9.99 22.04
N SER A 397 -2.97 -11.18 22.46
CA SER A 397 -2.21 -12.01 23.41
C SER A 397 -2.59 -13.48 23.30
N ALA A 398 -1.66 -14.37 23.68
CA ALA A 398 -1.88 -15.82 23.70
C ALA A 398 -1.47 -16.42 25.06
N ILE A 399 -2.46 -16.92 25.81
CA ILE A 399 -2.26 -17.40 27.18
C ILE A 399 -2.60 -18.89 27.29
N GLU A 400 -1.76 -19.64 28.01
CA GLU A 400 -2.04 -21.01 28.42
C GLU A 400 -2.14 -21.09 29.95
N VAL A 401 -3.32 -21.37 30.48
CA VAL A 401 -3.56 -21.45 31.92
C VAL A 401 -4.56 -22.55 32.25
N LYS A 402 -4.23 -23.37 33.27
CA LYS A 402 -5.06 -24.51 33.71
C LYS A 402 -5.48 -25.47 32.58
N GLY A 403 -4.63 -25.61 31.56
CA GLY A 403 -4.88 -26.45 30.39
C GLY A 403 -5.73 -25.80 29.29
N ASN A 404 -6.23 -24.57 29.51
CA ASN A 404 -6.93 -23.79 28.49
C ASN A 404 -5.92 -22.98 27.68
N LYS A 405 -6.11 -22.95 26.36
CA LYS A 405 -5.31 -22.20 25.39
C LYS A 405 -6.18 -21.11 24.81
N LEU A 406 -5.95 -19.87 25.22
CA LEU A 406 -6.84 -18.74 24.95
C LEU A 406 -6.12 -17.66 24.16
N LEU A 407 -6.84 -17.07 23.22
CA LEU A 407 -6.39 -15.93 22.42
C LEU A 407 -7.28 -14.74 22.75
N ASN A 408 -6.66 -13.59 23.00
CA ASN A 408 -7.36 -12.30 23.00
C ASN A 408 -7.27 -11.73 21.58
N ILE A 409 -8.42 -11.44 20.98
CA ILE A 409 -8.56 -11.01 19.59
C ILE A 409 -9.34 -9.71 19.56
N ARG A 410 -8.99 -8.81 18.66
CA ARG A 410 -9.67 -7.52 18.47
C ARG A 410 -10.18 -7.36 17.05
N ASN A 411 -11.45 -6.97 16.93
CA ASN A 411 -12.01 -6.46 15.69
C ASN A 411 -11.58 -5.00 15.49
N PRO A 412 -10.94 -4.63 14.36
CA PRO A 412 -10.60 -3.24 14.07
C PRO A 412 -11.82 -2.30 14.02
N TRP A 413 -13.05 -2.80 13.87
CA TRP A 413 -14.26 -1.97 13.87
C TRP A 413 -14.79 -1.61 15.26
N GLY A 414 -14.19 -2.15 16.33
CA GLY A 414 -14.63 -1.90 17.70
C GLY A 414 -15.99 -2.50 18.05
N ASN A 415 -16.49 -3.47 17.28
CA ASN A 415 -17.78 -4.17 17.49
C ASN A 415 -17.76 -5.58 16.86
N PHE A 416 -18.90 -6.30 16.91
CA PHE A 416 -19.03 -7.70 16.46
C PHE A 416 -18.03 -8.63 17.13
N GLU A 417 -18.25 -8.86 18.42
CA GLU A 417 -17.43 -9.73 19.25
C GLU A 417 -17.92 -11.18 19.20
N TRP A 418 -17.00 -12.10 19.48
CA TRP A 418 -17.29 -13.53 19.65
C TRP A 418 -18.33 -13.75 20.74
N ASP A 419 -19.34 -14.60 20.46
CA ASP A 419 -20.43 -14.93 21.39
C ASP A 419 -20.38 -16.38 21.91
N GLY A 420 -19.33 -17.12 21.56
CA GLY A 420 -19.13 -18.51 21.97
C GLY A 420 -18.38 -18.67 23.28
N ASP A 421 -17.70 -19.80 23.42
CA ASP A 421 -16.86 -20.13 24.58
C ASP A 421 -15.76 -19.07 24.79
N TRP A 422 -15.56 -18.63 26.03
CA TRP A 422 -14.67 -17.54 26.45
C TRP A 422 -15.03 -16.12 25.97
N SER A 423 -16.16 -15.92 25.28
CA SER A 423 -16.71 -14.57 25.08
C SER A 423 -16.90 -13.80 26.39
N ASP A 424 -17.10 -12.49 26.31
CA ASP A 424 -17.21 -11.60 27.47
C ASP A 424 -18.32 -12.02 28.45
N GLY A 425 -19.44 -12.52 27.92
CA GLY A 425 -20.56 -13.06 28.70
C GLY A 425 -20.46 -14.56 29.03
N SER A 426 -19.36 -15.23 28.68
CA SER A 426 -19.25 -16.69 28.79
C SER A 426 -19.23 -17.17 30.24
N ALA A 427 -20.01 -18.23 30.52
CA ALA A 427 -20.01 -18.90 31.82
C ALA A 427 -18.69 -19.61 32.15
N GLN A 428 -17.76 -19.72 31.19
CA GLN A 428 -16.42 -20.29 31.40
C GLN A 428 -15.51 -19.35 32.21
N TRP A 429 -15.84 -18.06 32.28
CA TRP A 429 -15.19 -17.09 33.15
C TRP A 429 -15.56 -17.29 34.63
N THR A 430 -14.93 -18.29 35.25
CA THR A 430 -14.96 -18.44 36.70
C THR A 430 -14.15 -17.33 37.37
N GLN A 431 -14.47 -16.98 38.63
CA GLN A 431 -13.71 -15.97 39.39
C GLN A 431 -12.20 -16.28 39.40
N GLU A 432 -11.85 -17.56 39.52
CA GLU A 432 -10.45 -17.99 39.50
C GLU A 432 -9.75 -17.70 38.16
N MET A 433 -10.44 -17.91 37.02
CA MET A 433 -9.90 -17.60 35.71
C MET A 433 -9.76 -16.09 35.50
N ILE A 434 -10.74 -15.31 35.97
CA ILE A 434 -10.70 -13.84 35.96
C ILE A 434 -9.50 -13.33 36.77
N ASP A 435 -9.27 -13.88 37.95
CA ASP A 435 -8.15 -13.45 38.81
C ASP A 435 -6.77 -13.78 38.19
N LEU A 436 -6.67 -14.90 37.46
CA LEU A 436 -5.43 -15.36 36.81
C LEU A 436 -5.12 -14.62 35.51
N ILE A 437 -6.12 -14.43 34.64
CA ILE A 437 -5.95 -13.84 33.30
C ILE A 437 -6.11 -12.33 33.35
N LYS A 438 -6.96 -11.81 34.24
CA LYS A 438 -7.41 -10.42 34.31
C LYS A 438 -7.91 -9.92 32.94
N PRO A 439 -8.89 -10.62 32.34
CA PRO A 439 -9.41 -10.22 31.04
C PRO A 439 -10.12 -8.86 31.15
N ASN A 440 -10.07 -8.07 30.08
CA ASN A 440 -11.10 -7.05 29.88
C ASN A 440 -12.35 -7.76 29.38
N LEU A 441 -13.50 -7.50 30.02
CA LEU A 441 -14.80 -8.11 29.69
C LEU A 441 -15.80 -6.97 29.45
N ASP A 442 -15.45 -6.07 28.53
CA ASP A 442 -16.25 -4.91 28.15
C ASP A 442 -16.78 -5.13 26.74
N SER A 443 -18.06 -5.45 26.63
CA SER A 443 -18.71 -5.91 25.39
C SER A 443 -18.84 -4.85 24.28
N ASN A 444 -18.15 -3.71 24.42
CA ASN A 444 -18.18 -2.56 23.51
C ASN A 444 -16.76 -2.09 23.13
N ASP A 445 -15.71 -2.84 23.47
CA ASP A 445 -14.33 -2.46 23.12
C ASP A 445 -13.80 -3.17 21.86
N GLY A 446 -14.57 -4.11 21.29
CA GLY A 446 -14.23 -4.90 20.11
C GLY A 446 -13.19 -5.99 20.37
N SER A 447 -12.76 -6.17 21.62
CA SER A 447 -11.80 -7.16 22.07
C SER A 447 -12.55 -8.31 22.72
N PHE A 448 -12.18 -9.55 22.41
CA PHE A 448 -12.81 -10.73 23.00
C PHE A 448 -11.80 -11.87 23.14
N TRP A 449 -12.10 -12.80 24.02
CA TRP A 449 -11.33 -14.03 24.15
C TRP A 449 -11.99 -15.20 23.43
N MET A 450 -11.18 -16.10 22.89
CA MET A 450 -11.66 -17.37 22.35
C MET A 450 -10.66 -18.49 22.59
N SER A 451 -11.11 -19.75 22.48
CA SER A 451 -10.18 -20.88 22.53
C SER A 451 -9.33 -20.97 21.26
N PHE A 452 -8.12 -21.53 21.37
CA PHE A 452 -7.28 -21.82 20.20
C PHE A 452 -7.98 -22.75 19.19
N GLN A 453 -8.83 -23.65 19.66
CA GLN A 453 -9.57 -24.56 18.78
C GLN A 453 -10.61 -23.79 17.97
N ASP A 454 -11.38 -22.91 18.62
CA ASP A 454 -12.35 -22.05 17.93
C ASP A 454 -11.64 -21.12 16.92
N PHE A 455 -10.45 -20.61 17.25
CA PHE A 455 -9.67 -19.83 16.30
C PHE A 455 -9.30 -20.64 15.05
N VAL A 456 -8.81 -21.86 15.21
CA VAL A 456 -8.49 -22.74 14.06
C VAL A 456 -9.72 -23.08 13.22
N ASP A 457 -10.88 -23.23 13.86
CA ASP A 457 -12.12 -23.65 13.18
C ASP A 457 -12.81 -22.47 12.47
N ASN A 458 -12.64 -21.24 12.95
CA ASN A 458 -13.32 -20.05 12.43
C ASN A 458 -12.42 -19.12 11.59
N PHE A 459 -11.10 -19.28 11.62
CA PHE A 459 -10.16 -18.49 10.84
C PHE A 459 -9.52 -19.31 9.70
N GLN A 460 -9.11 -18.63 8.63
CA GLN A 460 -8.43 -19.25 7.49
C GLN A 460 -6.91 -19.08 7.52
N SER A 461 -6.39 -18.09 8.26
CA SER A 461 -4.96 -17.83 8.30
C SER A 461 -4.52 -17.14 9.59
N LEU A 462 -3.23 -17.32 9.91
CA LEU A 462 -2.48 -16.54 10.88
C LEU A 462 -1.36 -15.80 10.16
N ASP A 463 -1.35 -14.48 10.26
CA ASP A 463 -0.32 -13.60 9.74
C ASP A 463 0.54 -13.09 10.90
N VAL A 464 1.86 -13.08 10.72
CA VAL A 464 2.81 -12.72 11.78
C VAL A 464 3.86 -11.76 11.22
N CYS A 465 3.92 -10.56 11.78
CA CYS A 465 4.96 -9.58 11.50
C CYS A 465 5.96 -9.57 12.65
N ARG A 466 7.21 -9.95 12.35
CA ARG A 466 8.31 -10.03 13.32
C ARG A 466 8.85 -8.64 13.64
N VAL A 467 7.99 -7.77 14.17
CA VAL A 467 8.31 -6.37 14.43
C VAL A 467 9.40 -6.27 15.49
N ARG A 468 10.50 -5.62 15.11
CA ARG A 468 11.67 -5.37 15.95
C ARG A 468 12.53 -4.31 15.28
N ASN A 469 13.43 -3.69 16.04
CA ASN A 469 14.52 -2.87 15.50
C ASN A 469 15.61 -3.81 14.96
N TRP A 470 15.42 -4.30 13.75
CA TRP A 470 16.41 -5.14 13.07
C TRP A 470 17.59 -4.30 12.57
N GLU A 471 18.80 -4.85 12.64
CA GLU A 471 19.90 -4.34 11.83
C GLU A 471 19.65 -4.75 10.38
N GLU A 472 19.49 -3.79 9.48
CA GLU A 472 19.03 -4.06 8.12
C GLU A 472 19.91 -3.49 7.01
N ALA A 473 20.02 -4.25 5.93
CA ALA A 473 20.59 -3.82 4.65
C ALA A 473 19.56 -4.08 3.54
N ARG A 474 19.26 -3.05 2.74
CA ARG A 474 18.31 -3.11 1.61
C ARG A 474 19.06 -2.81 0.33
N ILE A 475 19.02 -3.74 -0.61
CA ILE A 475 19.84 -3.68 -1.82
C ILE A 475 18.98 -4.00 -3.04
N ARG A 476 18.91 -3.05 -3.96
CA ARG A 476 18.28 -3.25 -5.27
C ARG A 476 19.15 -4.12 -6.15
N GLY A 477 18.53 -5.02 -6.90
CA GLY A 477 19.22 -6.02 -7.71
C GLY A 477 18.49 -6.39 -8.98
N ARG A 478 19.22 -7.09 -9.85
CA ARG A 478 18.70 -7.69 -11.09
C ARG A 478 19.14 -9.14 -11.15
N PHE A 479 18.27 -10.01 -11.63
CA PHE A 479 18.65 -11.41 -11.87
C PHE A 479 19.75 -11.47 -12.94
N SER A 480 20.68 -12.42 -12.80
CA SER A 480 21.75 -12.77 -13.77
C SER A 480 22.96 -11.83 -13.91
N LYS A 481 23.26 -10.96 -12.93
CA LYS A 481 24.44 -10.07 -13.00
C LYS A 481 25.28 -9.98 -11.72
N TRP A 482 24.65 -10.01 -10.54
CA TRP A 482 25.30 -9.68 -9.28
C TRP A 482 25.26 -10.80 -8.27
N ILE A 483 26.29 -10.86 -7.43
CA ILE A 483 26.34 -11.73 -6.27
C ILE A 483 26.50 -10.86 -5.03
N TYR A 484 25.80 -11.23 -3.96
CA TYR A 484 25.75 -10.46 -2.73
C TYR A 484 26.52 -11.25 -1.68
N ALA A 485 27.74 -10.80 -1.39
CA ALA A 485 28.56 -11.37 -0.33
C ALA A 485 28.05 -10.90 1.03
N LEU A 486 27.99 -11.84 1.97
CA LEU A 486 27.49 -11.64 3.31
C LEU A 486 28.58 -12.03 4.30
N GLU A 487 29.13 -11.04 5.01
CA GLU A 487 30.15 -11.24 6.03
C GLU A 487 29.47 -11.27 7.40
N VAL A 488 29.51 -12.44 8.04
CA VAL A 488 28.90 -12.68 9.35
C VAL A 488 30.03 -12.70 10.38
N PRO A 489 30.23 -11.62 11.16
CA PRO A 489 31.37 -11.54 12.09
C PRO A 489 31.17 -12.38 13.36
N LYS A 490 29.91 -12.63 13.73
CA LYS A 490 29.48 -13.29 14.96
C LYS A 490 28.22 -14.10 14.70
N LYS A 491 27.94 -15.07 15.57
CA LYS A 491 26.74 -15.88 15.47
C LYS A 491 25.49 -15.00 15.50
N SER A 492 24.70 -15.06 14.43
CA SER A 492 23.58 -14.14 14.21
C SER A 492 22.35 -14.86 13.66
N GLN A 493 21.17 -14.46 14.12
CA GLN A 493 19.92 -14.73 13.42
C GLN A 493 19.88 -13.80 12.20
N VAL A 494 19.65 -14.36 11.02
CA VAL A 494 19.57 -13.61 9.77
C VAL A 494 18.31 -14.04 9.03
N ILE A 495 17.57 -13.04 8.57
CA ILE A 495 16.40 -13.17 7.73
C ILE A 495 16.72 -12.47 6.41
N ILE A 496 16.62 -13.21 5.31
CA ILE A 496 16.93 -12.73 3.97
C ILE A 496 15.67 -12.84 3.14
N SER A 497 15.17 -11.70 2.69
CA SER A 497 13.96 -11.58 1.88
C SER A 497 14.30 -11.05 0.50
N LEU A 498 13.65 -11.61 -0.52
CA LEU A 498 13.73 -11.16 -1.90
C LEU A 498 12.35 -10.70 -2.32
N SER A 499 12.18 -9.40 -2.58
CA SER A 499 10.90 -8.77 -2.94
C SER A 499 10.91 -8.29 -4.38
N GLN A 500 9.81 -8.50 -5.10
CA GLN A 500 9.60 -7.96 -6.46
C GLN A 500 8.48 -6.91 -6.48
N GLU A 501 8.31 -6.23 -7.62
CA GLU A 501 7.30 -5.18 -7.83
C GLU A 501 5.88 -5.71 -7.54
N ASP A 502 5.14 -5.01 -6.66
CA ASP A 502 3.76 -5.36 -6.34
C ASP A 502 2.83 -5.21 -7.55
N GLU A 503 2.18 -6.30 -7.90
CA GLU A 503 1.18 -6.42 -8.95
C GLU A 503 -0.03 -5.47 -8.80
N ARG A 504 -0.34 -5.02 -7.58
CA ARG A 504 -1.42 -4.06 -7.28
C ARG A 504 -1.14 -2.65 -7.76
N ILE A 505 0.13 -2.31 -7.98
CA ILE A 505 0.49 -0.98 -8.46
C ILE A 505 -0.12 -0.79 -9.86
N GLU A 506 -0.71 0.37 -10.09
CA GLU A 506 -1.39 0.66 -11.34
C GLU A 506 -0.49 0.44 -12.58
N GLY A 507 -1.03 -0.33 -13.53
CA GLY A 507 -0.38 -0.63 -14.81
C GLY A 507 0.68 -1.74 -14.74
N VAL A 508 0.90 -2.36 -13.58
CA VAL A 508 1.78 -3.53 -13.43
C VAL A 508 1.09 -4.78 -13.97
N LEU A 509 -0.03 -5.21 -13.38
CA LEU A 509 -0.82 -6.31 -13.93
C LEU A 509 -1.63 -5.88 -15.18
N PRO A 510 -1.73 -6.74 -16.22
CA PRO A 510 -1.12 -8.07 -16.36
C PRO A 510 0.24 -8.07 -17.07
N ARG A 511 0.89 -6.91 -17.27
CA ARG A 511 2.09 -6.77 -18.12
C ARG A 511 3.39 -7.15 -17.41
N ARG A 512 3.39 -7.13 -16.08
CA ARG A 512 4.50 -7.53 -15.22
C ARG A 512 4.00 -8.41 -14.04
N PRO A 513 3.43 -9.61 -14.31
CA PRO A 513 2.99 -10.52 -13.26
C PRO A 513 4.19 -11.14 -12.53
N TYR A 514 4.04 -11.55 -11.27
CA TYR A 514 5.10 -12.09 -10.43
C TYR A 514 5.88 -13.18 -11.16
N LEU A 515 7.20 -13.03 -11.12
CA LEU A 515 8.11 -14.08 -11.53
C LEU A 515 8.18 -15.14 -10.43
N ASP A 516 8.50 -16.35 -10.84
CA ASP A 516 8.96 -17.35 -9.90
C ASP A 516 10.33 -16.91 -9.34
N ILE A 517 10.39 -16.67 -8.04
CA ILE A 517 11.59 -16.19 -7.36
C ILE A 517 12.02 -17.20 -6.29
N GLY A 518 13.33 -17.37 -6.14
CA GLY A 518 13.95 -18.27 -5.16
C GLY A 518 15.22 -17.66 -4.61
N LEU A 519 15.76 -18.29 -3.56
CA LEU A 519 16.97 -17.83 -2.87
C LEU A 519 17.87 -19.02 -2.57
N ALA A 520 19.17 -18.86 -2.74
CA ALA A 520 20.15 -19.82 -2.21
C ALA A 520 21.25 -19.09 -1.45
N ILE A 521 21.71 -19.71 -0.38
CA ILE A 521 22.84 -19.25 0.42
C ILE A 521 23.95 -20.26 0.24
N LEU A 522 25.12 -19.78 -0.18
CA LEU A 522 26.35 -20.57 -0.24
C LEU A 522 27.24 -20.20 0.94
N LYS A 523 27.91 -21.19 1.53
CA LYS A 523 28.99 -20.96 2.49
C LYS A 523 30.31 -20.99 1.75
N MET A 524 31.16 -20.00 2.03
CA MET A 524 32.49 -19.91 1.44
C MET A 524 33.50 -20.63 2.33
N ASP A 525 34.08 -21.70 1.80
CA ASP A 525 35.14 -22.46 2.44
C ASP A 525 36.50 -21.99 1.89
N LYS A 526 37.46 -21.72 2.79
CA LYS A 526 38.76 -21.14 2.40
C LYS A 526 39.54 -22.02 1.41
N ASP A 527 39.34 -23.34 1.47
CA ASP A 527 40.12 -24.33 0.71
C ASP A 527 39.31 -25.06 -0.37
N ASN A 528 37.98 -25.12 -0.25
CA ASN A 528 37.10 -25.96 -1.10
C ASN A 528 36.13 -25.18 -2.00
N GLY A 529 36.24 -23.85 -2.06
CA GLY A 529 35.34 -23.00 -2.85
C GLY A 529 34.03 -22.70 -2.11
N SER A 530 32.89 -22.99 -2.72
CA SER A 530 31.57 -22.68 -2.16
C SER A 530 30.70 -23.94 -2.05
N THR A 531 29.99 -24.11 -0.94
CA THR A 531 29.04 -25.21 -0.72
C THR A 531 27.63 -24.67 -0.52
N LEU A 532 26.61 -25.42 -0.96
CA LEU A 532 25.21 -25.04 -0.73
C LEU A 532 24.88 -25.17 0.76
N HIS A 533 24.59 -24.04 1.40
CA HIS A 533 24.23 -24.00 2.82
C HIS A 533 22.73 -24.24 3.02
N ILE A 534 21.91 -23.47 2.32
CA ILE A 534 20.45 -23.62 2.31
C ILE A 534 19.87 -23.03 1.03
N HIS A 535 18.69 -23.48 0.63
CA HIS A 535 17.92 -22.81 -0.41
C HIS A 535 16.43 -22.73 -0.06
N ARG A 536 15.79 -21.69 -0.61
CA ARG A 536 14.35 -21.59 -0.77
C ARG A 536 14.03 -21.88 -2.22
N ASP A 537 13.15 -22.84 -2.42
CA ASP A 537 12.66 -23.18 -3.75
C ASP A 537 11.84 -22.04 -4.36
N TYR A 538 11.63 -22.09 -5.67
CA TYR A 538 10.91 -21.06 -6.40
C TYR A 538 9.47 -20.90 -5.89
N GLN A 539 9.00 -19.66 -5.77
CA GLN A 539 7.60 -19.33 -5.48
C GLN A 539 7.14 -18.18 -6.38
N VAL A 540 5.88 -18.23 -6.82
CA VAL A 540 5.24 -17.13 -7.57
C VAL A 540 4.51 -16.25 -6.57
N GLU A 541 5.30 -15.48 -5.82
CA GLU A 541 4.82 -14.62 -4.74
C GLU A 541 5.53 -13.27 -4.79
N ARG A 542 4.93 -12.26 -4.13
CA ARG A 542 5.52 -10.92 -4.02
C ARG A 542 6.91 -10.92 -3.39
N SER A 543 7.15 -11.83 -2.45
CA SER A 543 8.44 -11.98 -1.79
C SER A 543 8.67 -13.41 -1.31
N VAL A 544 9.94 -13.84 -1.28
CA VAL A 544 10.37 -15.09 -0.64
C VAL A 544 11.37 -14.80 0.48
N GLU A 545 11.33 -15.60 1.54
CA GLU A 545 12.14 -15.41 2.74
C GLU A 545 12.90 -16.68 3.13
N LEU A 546 14.13 -16.50 3.61
CA LEU A 546 14.93 -17.48 4.34
C LEU A 546 15.26 -16.95 5.73
N GLU A 547 14.89 -17.71 6.76
CA GLU A 547 15.30 -17.46 8.14
C GLU A 547 16.27 -18.55 8.60
N LEU A 548 17.41 -18.14 9.16
CA LEU A 548 18.45 -19.05 9.61
C LEU A 548 19.36 -18.41 10.68
N ILE A 549 20.08 -19.26 11.40
CA ILE A 549 21.17 -18.85 12.29
C ILE A 549 22.48 -19.12 11.56
N LEU A 550 23.28 -18.07 11.35
CA LEU A 550 24.59 -18.15 10.71
C LEU A 550 25.70 -18.09 11.75
N GLU A 551 26.68 -18.98 11.59
CA GLU A 551 27.93 -18.94 12.34
C GLU A 551 28.88 -17.91 11.72
N PRO A 552 29.93 -17.47 12.44
CA PRO A 552 30.91 -16.54 11.89
C PRO A 552 31.54 -17.07 10.59
N GLY A 553 31.54 -16.26 9.53
CA GLY A 553 32.07 -16.67 8.23
C GLY A 553 31.61 -15.81 7.07
N ASN A 554 32.01 -16.24 5.87
CA ASN A 554 31.64 -15.59 4.62
C ASN A 554 30.59 -16.45 3.89
N TYR A 555 29.52 -15.80 3.45
CA TYR A 555 28.42 -16.41 2.74
C TYR A 555 28.14 -15.64 1.44
N MET A 556 27.44 -16.28 0.51
CA MET A 556 26.96 -15.65 -0.72
C MET A 556 25.45 -15.85 -0.84
N ILE A 557 24.73 -14.76 -1.07
CA ILE A 557 23.31 -14.77 -1.38
C ILE A 557 23.17 -14.78 -2.90
N VAL A 558 22.43 -15.76 -3.39
CA VAL A 558 22.16 -15.96 -4.81
C VAL A 558 20.65 -15.86 -5.03
N PRO A 559 20.13 -14.70 -5.48
CA PRO A 559 18.75 -14.55 -5.93
C PRO A 559 18.52 -15.32 -7.23
N ARG A 560 17.38 -16.01 -7.31
CA ARG A 560 17.13 -16.99 -8.36
C ARG A 560 15.76 -16.78 -9.00
N THR A 561 15.65 -17.12 -10.27
CA THR A 561 14.40 -17.28 -11.01
C THR A 561 14.65 -18.33 -12.07
N THR A 562 13.66 -19.15 -12.43
CA THR A 562 13.82 -20.06 -13.58
C THR A 562 13.89 -19.31 -14.89
N GLY A 563 13.41 -18.05 -14.93
CA GLY A 563 13.28 -17.24 -16.13
C GLY A 563 12.15 -17.71 -17.06
N CYS A 564 11.45 -18.80 -16.73
CA CYS A 564 10.32 -19.29 -17.52
C CYS A 564 9.15 -18.28 -17.49
N GLY A 565 8.88 -17.67 -16.33
CA GLY A 565 7.81 -16.68 -16.15
C GLY A 565 8.00 -15.36 -16.92
N LEU A 566 9.14 -15.15 -17.60
CA LEU A 566 9.38 -13.98 -18.46
C LEU A 566 8.72 -14.10 -19.84
N LYS A 567 8.18 -15.28 -20.21
CA LYS A 567 7.48 -15.46 -21.48
C LYS A 567 6.04 -14.97 -21.39
N LYS A 568 5.59 -14.31 -22.46
CA LYS A 568 4.22 -13.80 -22.60
C LYS A 568 3.21 -14.93 -22.40
N GLN A 569 2.19 -14.69 -21.59
CA GLN A 569 1.05 -15.61 -21.49
C GLN A 569 0.20 -15.50 -22.75
N ASP A 570 -0.07 -16.63 -23.41
CA ASP A 570 -0.78 -16.69 -24.70
C ASP A 570 -2.22 -16.14 -24.66
N HIS A 571 -2.77 -15.89 -23.46
CA HIS A 571 -4.15 -15.43 -23.25
C HIS A 571 -4.36 -13.92 -23.32
N LEU A 572 -3.29 -13.11 -23.40
CA LEU A 572 -3.44 -11.66 -23.56
C LEU A 572 -3.90 -11.36 -24.99
N GLN A 573 -5.13 -10.86 -25.14
CA GLN A 573 -5.62 -10.31 -26.41
C GLN A 573 -4.61 -9.27 -26.91
N GLN A 574 -4.19 -9.41 -28.17
CA GLN A 574 -3.34 -8.43 -28.82
C GLN A 574 -4.14 -7.14 -28.99
N GLU A 575 -3.96 -6.21 -28.06
CA GLU A 575 -4.48 -4.86 -28.19
C GLU A 575 -3.39 -4.00 -28.84
N GLN A 576 -3.77 -3.27 -29.89
CA GLN A 576 -2.87 -2.27 -30.45
C GLN A 576 -2.83 -1.06 -29.51
N ILE A 577 -1.88 -1.08 -28.57
CA ILE A 577 -1.67 0.02 -27.63
C ILE A 577 -1.22 1.25 -28.40
N ARG A 578 -1.97 2.35 -28.31
CA ARG A 578 -1.49 3.67 -28.73
C ARG A 578 -0.73 4.29 -27.58
N LEU A 579 0.47 4.80 -27.84
CA LEU A 579 1.30 5.39 -26.76
C LEU A 579 0.69 6.66 -26.16
N LEU A 580 -0.08 7.39 -26.97
CA LEU A 580 -0.88 8.54 -26.55
C LEU A 580 -2.37 8.25 -26.70
N ASP A 581 -3.15 8.76 -25.76
CA ASP A 581 -4.60 8.78 -25.86
C ASP A 581 -5.09 9.90 -26.80
N SER A 582 -6.42 10.02 -26.94
CA SER A 582 -7.05 11.01 -27.82
C SER A 582 -6.82 12.46 -27.42
N ILE A 583 -6.41 12.72 -26.17
CA ILE A 583 -6.12 14.06 -25.63
C ILE A 583 -4.62 14.35 -25.54
N GLY A 584 -3.77 13.41 -25.99
CA GLY A 584 -2.31 13.56 -26.01
C GLY A 584 -1.63 13.27 -24.66
N ALA A 585 -2.31 12.65 -23.71
CA ALA A 585 -1.70 12.11 -22.50
C ALA A 585 -1.13 10.71 -22.77
N PHE A 586 -0.19 10.26 -21.93
CA PHE A 586 0.34 8.91 -22.06
C PHE A 586 -0.73 7.88 -21.75
N HIS A 587 -0.76 6.80 -22.53
CA HIS A 587 -1.54 5.63 -22.17
C HIS A 587 -1.08 5.10 -20.80
N PRO A 588 -1.98 4.71 -19.88
CA PRO A 588 -1.61 4.30 -18.51
C PRO A 588 -0.56 3.18 -18.46
N ILE A 589 -0.71 2.16 -19.32
CA ILE A 589 0.27 1.08 -19.45
C ILE A 589 1.64 1.60 -19.90
N PHE A 590 1.68 2.55 -20.84
CA PHE A 590 2.94 3.14 -21.30
C PHE A 590 3.61 3.98 -20.21
N GLN A 591 2.83 4.76 -19.46
CA GLN A 591 3.33 5.51 -18.29
C GLN A 591 3.89 4.57 -17.20
N SER A 592 3.20 3.46 -16.93
CA SER A 592 3.68 2.42 -16.01
C SER A 592 4.98 1.78 -16.52
N THR A 593 5.11 1.54 -17.83
CA THR A 593 6.35 1.05 -18.46
C THR A 593 7.50 2.07 -18.36
N ILE A 594 7.24 3.37 -18.53
CA ILE A 594 8.26 4.41 -18.31
C ILE A 594 8.71 4.40 -16.85
N SER A 595 7.80 4.16 -15.90
CA SER A 595 8.14 4.06 -14.48
C SER A 595 9.00 2.84 -14.17
N ASP A 596 8.70 1.67 -14.75
CA ASP A 596 9.56 0.47 -14.66
C ASP A 596 10.93 0.71 -15.30
N ILE A 597 11.00 1.36 -16.47
CA ILE A 597 12.27 1.78 -17.07
C ILE A 597 13.03 2.69 -16.11
N PHE A 598 12.37 3.70 -15.53
CA PHE A 598 13.00 4.62 -14.59
C PHE A 598 13.61 3.88 -13.40
N LEU A 599 12.83 3.01 -12.75
CA LEU A 599 13.29 2.21 -11.62
C LEU A 599 14.46 1.31 -12.01
N LYS A 600 14.46 0.76 -13.24
CA LYS A 600 15.57 -0.05 -13.72
C LYS A 600 16.86 0.76 -13.73
N PHE A 601 16.83 2.02 -14.14
CA PHE A 601 18.03 2.86 -14.21
C PHE A 601 18.36 3.62 -12.92
N ASP A 602 17.42 3.85 -12.02
CA ASP A 602 17.67 4.35 -10.65
C ASP A 602 18.29 3.24 -9.79
N ILE A 603 19.55 2.89 -10.03
CA ILE A 603 20.20 1.75 -9.38
C ILE A 603 20.44 2.05 -7.89
N ASN A 604 20.71 3.32 -7.57
CA ASN A 604 20.98 3.76 -6.20
C ASN A 604 19.72 3.96 -5.35
N ALA A 605 18.52 3.76 -5.92
CA ALA A 605 17.24 3.97 -5.25
C ALA A 605 17.06 5.37 -4.65
N ASN A 606 17.63 6.38 -5.32
CA ASN A 606 17.59 7.79 -4.89
C ASN A 606 16.39 8.54 -5.48
N HIS A 607 15.53 7.86 -6.23
CA HIS A 607 14.39 8.46 -6.95
C HIS A 607 14.80 9.51 -7.99
N THR A 608 16.05 9.46 -8.44
CA THR A 608 16.61 10.27 -9.53
C THR A 608 17.54 9.40 -10.37
N ILE A 609 17.58 9.62 -11.68
CA ILE A 609 18.58 9.00 -12.55
C ILE A 609 19.74 9.97 -12.72
N ASP A 610 20.93 9.57 -12.27
CA ASP A 610 22.15 10.36 -12.40
C ASP A 610 22.74 10.34 -13.82
N PHE A 611 23.86 11.03 -14.03
CA PHE A 611 24.53 11.07 -15.33
C PHE A 611 24.90 9.67 -15.87
N LYS A 612 25.49 8.81 -15.04
CA LYS A 612 25.99 7.49 -15.45
C LYS A 612 24.82 6.57 -15.80
N GLU A 613 23.78 6.62 -14.99
CA GLU A 613 22.55 5.85 -15.18
C GLU A 613 21.81 6.30 -16.46
N PHE A 614 21.67 7.62 -16.66
CA PHE A 614 21.01 8.17 -17.85
C PHE A 614 21.81 7.91 -19.13
N LYS A 615 23.15 8.00 -19.06
CA LYS A 615 24.02 7.64 -20.18
C LYS A 615 23.85 6.17 -20.57
N ALA A 616 23.84 5.26 -19.60
CA ALA A 616 23.62 3.82 -19.85
C ALA A 616 22.25 3.55 -20.49
N PHE A 617 21.21 4.30 -20.08
CA PHE A 617 19.89 4.26 -20.72
C PHE A 617 19.96 4.72 -22.19
N LEU A 618 20.59 5.86 -22.46
CA LEU A 618 20.71 6.38 -23.83
C LEU A 618 21.47 5.43 -24.76
N GLU A 619 22.54 4.79 -24.27
CA GLU A 619 23.31 3.83 -25.05
C GLU A 619 22.46 2.65 -25.53
N ILE A 620 21.54 2.14 -24.70
CA ILE A 620 20.64 1.03 -25.07
C ILE A 620 19.66 1.43 -26.19
N ILE A 621 19.20 2.69 -26.19
CA ILE A 621 18.30 3.19 -27.24
C ILE A 621 19.05 3.74 -28.47
N GLY A 622 20.39 3.60 -28.50
CA GLY A 622 21.24 4.04 -29.62
C GLY A 622 21.50 5.54 -29.65
N LYS A 623 21.34 6.24 -28.52
CA LYS A 623 21.75 7.63 -28.30
C LYS A 623 23.04 7.69 -27.49
N ASN A 624 23.73 8.84 -27.48
CA ASN A 624 24.97 9.02 -26.73
C ASN A 624 24.98 10.39 -26.04
N LEU A 625 25.59 10.44 -24.87
CA LEU A 625 25.81 11.64 -24.08
C LEU A 625 27.29 11.73 -23.71
N LYS A 626 27.93 12.85 -24.08
CA LYS A 626 29.38 12.98 -24.03
C LYS A 626 29.90 13.05 -22.59
N ASP A 627 29.37 13.99 -21.82
CA ASP A 627 29.86 14.36 -20.50
C ASP A 627 28.73 14.93 -19.61
N GLU A 628 29.06 15.20 -18.35
CA GLU A 628 28.14 15.72 -17.34
C GLU A 628 27.62 17.13 -17.66
N ASN A 629 28.40 17.97 -18.36
CA ASN A 629 27.94 19.30 -18.76
C ASN A 629 26.83 19.19 -19.80
N ALA A 630 27.01 18.31 -20.79
CA ALA A 630 25.97 18.02 -21.78
C ALA A 630 24.71 17.45 -21.11
N PHE A 631 24.84 16.63 -20.06
CA PHE A 631 23.70 16.15 -19.27
C PHE A 631 22.97 17.30 -18.58
N ARG A 632 23.72 18.20 -17.92
CA ARG A 632 23.14 19.36 -17.26
C ARG A 632 22.35 20.23 -18.24
N ASP A 633 22.96 20.60 -19.36
CA ASP A 633 22.38 21.54 -20.32
C ASP A 633 21.19 20.96 -21.09
N SER A 634 21.27 19.67 -21.48
CA SER A 634 20.23 19.03 -22.30
C SER A 634 19.13 18.34 -21.50
N VAL A 635 19.39 18.03 -20.23
CA VAL A 635 18.47 17.28 -19.37
C VAL A 635 18.12 18.07 -18.11
N LEU A 636 19.07 18.33 -17.22
CA LEU A 636 18.77 18.87 -15.88
C LEU A 636 18.15 20.27 -15.91
N ILE A 637 18.59 21.13 -16.83
CA ILE A 637 18.02 22.49 -17.01
C ILE A 637 16.66 22.46 -17.72
N LYS A 638 16.42 21.45 -18.56
CA LYS A 638 15.28 21.41 -19.46
C LYS A 638 14.05 20.70 -18.89
N TYR A 639 14.26 19.72 -18.01
CA TYR A 639 13.20 18.89 -17.43
C TYR A 639 13.26 18.92 -15.91
N ASN A 640 12.15 18.57 -15.25
CA ASN A 640 12.08 18.49 -13.80
C ASN A 640 13.18 17.58 -13.24
N SER A 641 14.11 18.16 -12.48
CA SER A 641 15.33 17.50 -12.05
C SER A 641 15.76 17.99 -10.67
N HIS A 642 16.57 17.20 -10.00
CA HIS A 642 17.37 17.61 -8.85
C HIS A 642 18.81 17.88 -9.31
N ASP A 643 19.62 18.52 -8.48
CA ASP A 643 21.03 18.82 -8.81
C ASP A 643 21.85 17.58 -9.18
N SER A 644 21.46 16.42 -8.65
CA SER A 644 22.13 15.13 -8.83
C SER A 644 21.57 14.26 -9.97
N GLY A 645 20.42 14.59 -10.56
CA GLY A 645 19.79 13.72 -11.55
C GLY A 645 18.36 14.10 -11.93
N ILE A 646 17.86 13.47 -13.00
CA ILE A 646 16.50 13.69 -13.50
C ILE A 646 15.48 12.91 -12.65
N THR A 647 14.35 13.53 -12.30
CA THR A 647 13.28 12.85 -11.54
C THR A 647 12.40 12.00 -12.46
N LEU A 648 11.54 11.14 -11.90
CA LEU A 648 10.56 10.39 -12.71
C LEU A 648 9.64 11.32 -13.52
N ARG A 649 9.27 12.48 -12.96
CA ARG A 649 8.46 13.48 -13.67
C ARG A 649 9.22 14.07 -14.85
N GLY A 650 10.48 14.49 -14.63
CA GLY A 650 11.33 14.97 -15.72
C GLY A 650 11.58 13.91 -16.79
N PHE A 651 11.72 12.65 -16.38
CA PHE A 651 11.90 11.52 -17.29
C PHE A 651 10.66 11.28 -18.16
N ASN A 652 9.45 11.38 -17.59
CA ASN A 652 8.20 11.37 -18.35
C ASN A 652 8.13 12.53 -19.36
N ASP A 653 8.51 13.75 -18.95
CA ASP A 653 8.53 14.90 -19.85
C ASP A 653 9.56 14.75 -20.97
N TRP A 654 10.72 14.14 -20.66
CA TRP A 654 11.73 13.78 -21.66
C TRP A 654 11.15 12.81 -22.69
N TRP A 655 10.50 11.72 -22.25
CA TRP A 655 9.85 10.75 -23.15
C TRP A 655 8.78 11.41 -24.02
N ARG A 656 7.99 12.33 -23.43
CA ARG A 656 6.92 13.05 -24.16
C ARG A 656 7.52 13.91 -25.25
N ALA A 657 8.59 14.65 -24.93
CA ALA A 657 9.32 15.46 -25.91
C ALA A 657 9.92 14.58 -27.02
N GLN A 658 10.48 13.41 -26.69
CA GLN A 658 11.03 12.49 -27.69
C GLN A 658 9.94 11.90 -28.59
N LEU A 659 8.79 11.54 -28.04
CA LEU A 659 7.69 11.00 -28.82
C LEU A 659 7.17 12.01 -29.85
N ILE A 660 7.09 13.28 -29.48
CA ILE A 660 6.71 14.38 -30.38
C ILE A 660 7.77 14.59 -31.47
N SER A 661 9.07 14.55 -31.14
CA SER A 661 10.13 14.86 -32.09
C SER A 661 10.53 13.71 -33.00
N GLU A 662 10.53 12.47 -32.50
CA GLU A 662 11.06 11.28 -33.19
C GLU A 662 9.93 10.42 -33.80
N GLY A 663 8.70 10.58 -33.30
CA GLY A 663 7.53 9.81 -33.71
C GLY A 663 7.43 8.43 -33.05
N GLU A 664 6.21 7.90 -33.03
CA GLU A 664 5.84 6.66 -32.34
C GLU A 664 6.62 5.42 -32.81
N ALA A 665 6.90 5.29 -34.11
CA ALA A 665 7.65 4.17 -34.66
C ALA A 665 9.06 4.05 -34.07
N LYS A 666 9.72 5.18 -33.81
CA LYS A 666 11.06 5.21 -33.21
C LYS A 666 11.01 4.83 -31.73
N ILE A 667 10.00 5.30 -31.01
CA ILE A 667 9.76 4.97 -29.61
C ILE A 667 9.53 3.47 -29.42
N TRP A 668 8.74 2.84 -30.30
CA TRP A 668 8.56 1.38 -30.27
C TRP A 668 9.88 0.62 -30.45
N SER A 669 10.75 1.06 -31.38
CA SER A 669 12.08 0.47 -31.53
C SER A 669 12.94 0.62 -30.28
N TRP A 670 12.85 1.73 -29.55
CA TRP A 670 13.54 1.90 -28.27
C TRP A 670 13.01 0.96 -27.19
N LEU A 671 11.69 0.80 -27.10
CA LEU A 671 11.05 -0.12 -26.16
C LEU A 671 11.48 -1.58 -26.41
N GLU A 672 11.55 -2.01 -27.66
CA GLU A 672 12.09 -3.33 -28.04
C GLU A 672 13.55 -3.49 -27.57
N ASN A 673 14.40 -2.48 -27.79
CA ASN A 673 15.79 -2.49 -27.33
C ASN A 673 15.93 -2.48 -25.80
N LEU A 674 14.97 -1.88 -25.10
CA LEU A 674 14.89 -1.88 -23.63
C LEU A 674 14.31 -3.20 -23.08
N GLY A 675 13.72 -4.03 -23.95
CA GLY A 675 13.22 -5.36 -23.61
C GLY A 675 11.72 -5.41 -23.32
N TYR A 676 10.92 -4.64 -24.05
CA TYR A 676 9.46 -4.70 -24.02
C TYR A 676 8.92 -5.16 -25.37
N ASP A 677 7.85 -5.95 -25.37
CA ASP A 677 7.14 -6.31 -26.60
C ASP A 677 6.11 -5.24 -27.01
N LYS A 678 5.38 -5.50 -28.09
CA LYS A 678 4.31 -4.62 -28.61
C LYS A 678 3.12 -4.47 -27.66
N ASP A 679 3.06 -5.33 -26.67
CA ASP A 679 2.07 -5.39 -25.61
C ASP A 679 2.58 -4.72 -24.32
N LEU A 680 3.78 -4.14 -24.36
CA LEU A 680 4.51 -3.53 -23.24
C LEU A 680 4.81 -4.49 -22.08
N CYS A 681 4.80 -5.80 -22.34
CA CYS A 681 5.24 -6.80 -21.36
C CYS A 681 6.77 -6.75 -21.23
N SER A 682 7.28 -6.81 -19.99
CA SER A 682 8.73 -6.85 -19.74
C SER A 682 9.30 -8.23 -20.08
N LEU A 683 10.12 -8.31 -21.13
CA LEU A 683 10.79 -9.53 -21.60
C LEU A 683 12.18 -9.76 -20.97
N ARG A 684 12.67 -8.81 -20.16
CA ARG A 684 13.98 -8.88 -19.50
C ARG A 684 13.85 -9.01 -17.99
N SER A 685 14.98 -9.37 -17.37
CA SER A 685 15.18 -9.41 -15.93
C SER A 685 14.57 -8.20 -15.25
N ARG A 686 13.73 -8.47 -14.25
CA ARG A 686 13.06 -7.45 -13.44
C ARG A 686 13.91 -7.11 -12.23
N LEU A 687 13.61 -5.95 -11.65
CA LEU A 687 14.21 -5.55 -10.39
C LEU A 687 13.65 -6.40 -9.25
N PHE A 688 14.51 -6.65 -8.29
CA PHE A 688 14.12 -7.10 -6.97
C PHE A 688 14.85 -6.27 -5.93
N ASN A 689 14.38 -6.34 -4.69
CA ASN A 689 15.10 -5.85 -3.54
C ASN A 689 15.42 -7.02 -2.62
N ILE A 690 16.69 -7.12 -2.23
CA ILE A 690 17.13 -7.99 -1.15
C ILE A 690 17.06 -7.18 0.13
N VAL A 691 16.35 -7.71 1.12
CA VAL A 691 16.31 -7.18 2.48
C VAL A 691 16.98 -8.20 3.38
N ILE A 692 18.06 -7.81 4.04
CA ILE A 692 18.77 -8.64 5.02
C ILE A 692 18.54 -8.00 6.37
N GLN A 693 17.88 -8.72 7.26
CA GLN A 693 17.60 -8.31 8.62
C GLN A 693 18.30 -9.25 9.57
N SER A 694 19.02 -8.69 10.53
CA SER A 694 19.89 -9.48 11.40
C SER A 694 19.80 -9.06 12.86
N ARG A 695 20.06 -10.04 13.72
CA ARG A 695 20.20 -9.87 15.16
C ARG A 695 21.36 -10.72 15.64
N ASN A 696 22.33 -10.07 16.27
CA ASN A 696 23.43 -10.77 16.92
C ASN A 696 22.93 -11.50 18.17
N LEU A 697 23.32 -12.77 18.33
CA LEU A 697 22.86 -13.62 19.44
C LEU A 697 23.82 -13.64 20.64
N GLU A 698 25.00 -13.02 20.51
CA GLU A 698 26.05 -13.02 21.53
C GLU A 698 26.17 -11.67 22.25
N ILE A 699 25.95 -10.55 21.55
CA ILE A 699 25.98 -9.18 22.09
C ILE A 699 24.94 -8.34 21.33
N GLU A 700 24.27 -7.40 21.98
CA GLU A 700 23.28 -6.51 21.32
C GLU A 700 23.87 -5.60 20.20
N SER A 701 25.19 -5.59 19.99
CA SER A 701 25.86 -4.83 18.93
C SER A 701 26.67 -5.73 18.01
N GLY A 702 26.23 -5.88 16.76
CA GLY A 702 26.96 -6.57 15.70
C GLY A 702 26.17 -6.58 14.40
N THR A 703 26.53 -5.70 13.49
CA THR A 703 25.90 -5.59 12.16
C THR A 703 26.45 -6.64 11.22
N VAL A 704 25.58 -7.27 10.43
CA VAL A 704 26.02 -8.10 9.31
C VAL A 704 26.39 -7.17 8.15
N GLU A 705 27.60 -7.32 7.62
CA GLU A 705 28.05 -6.49 6.49
C GLU A 705 27.72 -7.18 5.17
N VAL A 706 27.08 -6.44 4.25
CA VAL A 706 26.72 -6.93 2.93
C VAL A 706 27.52 -6.17 1.89
N ARG A 707 28.22 -6.90 1.03
CA ARG A 707 29.02 -6.33 -0.06
C ARG A 707 28.51 -6.89 -1.39
N VAL A 708 28.15 -6.00 -2.30
CA VAL A 708 27.81 -6.39 -3.68
C VAL A 708 29.10 -6.59 -4.47
N ARG A 709 29.25 -7.74 -5.12
CA ARG A 709 30.33 -7.99 -6.08
C ARG A 709 29.71 -8.36 -7.42
N ASP A 710 30.29 -7.85 -8.50
CA ASP A 710 29.91 -8.32 -9.82
C ASP A 710 30.17 -9.83 -9.90
N GLY A 711 29.16 -10.58 -10.33
CA GLY A 711 29.32 -12.00 -10.53
C GLY A 711 30.28 -12.26 -11.69
N ILE A 712 30.99 -13.39 -11.64
CA ILE A 712 31.67 -13.89 -12.83
C ILE A 712 30.58 -14.11 -13.89
N ALA A 713 30.78 -13.55 -15.07
CA ALA A 713 29.83 -13.67 -16.17
C ALA A 713 29.46 -15.16 -16.35
N THR A 714 28.21 -15.49 -16.02
CA THR A 714 27.41 -16.62 -16.49
C THR A 714 27.29 -17.95 -15.72
N ASP A 715 27.99 -18.24 -14.61
CA ASP A 715 27.89 -19.62 -14.06
C ASP A 715 27.42 -19.81 -12.60
N ILE A 716 27.30 -18.77 -11.77
CA ILE A 716 26.95 -19.02 -10.35
C ILE A 716 25.56 -19.64 -10.18
N ASP A 717 24.56 -19.22 -10.95
CA ASP A 717 23.20 -19.77 -10.82
C ASP A 717 23.11 -21.21 -11.36
N ASN A 718 23.83 -21.53 -12.45
CA ASN A 718 23.98 -22.90 -12.93
C ASN A 718 24.65 -23.78 -11.87
N ARG A 719 25.70 -23.26 -11.22
CA ARG A 719 26.41 -23.98 -10.17
C ARG A 719 25.52 -24.26 -8.96
N VAL A 720 24.67 -23.30 -8.58
CA VAL A 720 23.65 -23.53 -7.54
C VAL A 720 22.65 -24.60 -7.99
N ASN A 721 22.21 -24.58 -9.25
CA ASN A 721 21.34 -25.62 -9.79
C ASN A 721 21.99 -27.01 -9.72
N GLU A 722 23.27 -27.12 -10.07
CA GLU A 722 24.04 -28.37 -9.95
C GLU A 722 24.09 -28.87 -8.51
N MET A 723 24.37 -27.99 -7.54
CA MET A 723 24.37 -28.34 -6.11
C MET A 723 22.99 -28.78 -5.62
N ILE A 724 21.91 -28.16 -6.08
CA ILE A 724 20.54 -28.56 -5.74
C ILE A 724 20.22 -29.93 -6.35
N LEU A 725 20.60 -30.17 -7.61
CA LEU A 725 20.42 -31.46 -8.27
C LEU A 725 21.24 -32.56 -7.57
N GLU A 726 22.44 -32.24 -7.09
CA GLU A 726 23.27 -33.17 -6.34
C GLU A 726 22.65 -33.55 -4.99
N ASN A 727 22.15 -32.56 -4.24
CA ASN A 727 21.64 -32.74 -2.88
C ASN A 727 20.18 -33.20 -2.82
N HIS A 728 19.37 -32.81 -3.80
CA HIS A 728 17.91 -32.96 -3.77
C HIS A 728 17.32 -33.53 -5.06
N GLY A 729 18.10 -33.68 -6.13
CA GLY A 729 17.62 -34.24 -7.40
C GLY A 729 17.36 -35.75 -7.31
N ARG A 730 16.28 -36.20 -7.96
CA ARG A 730 16.02 -37.63 -8.19
C ARG A 730 16.63 -38.07 -9.52
N GLN A 731 17.08 -39.32 -9.57
CA GLN A 731 17.50 -39.95 -10.83
C GLN A 731 16.25 -40.30 -11.65
N ALA A 732 16.15 -39.73 -12.85
CA ALA A 732 15.02 -39.97 -13.75
C ALA A 732 15.31 -41.10 -14.74
N GLU A 733 16.54 -41.16 -15.27
CA GLU A 733 16.98 -42.15 -16.26
C GLU A 733 18.49 -42.36 -16.15
N ASN A 734 18.96 -43.57 -16.45
CA ASN A 734 20.39 -43.89 -16.54
C ASN A 734 20.70 -44.43 -17.93
N GLY A 735 21.71 -43.84 -18.57
CA GLY A 735 22.33 -44.40 -19.76
C GLY A 735 23.63 -45.12 -19.43
N ASP A 736 24.35 -45.55 -20.46
CA ASP A 736 25.58 -46.35 -20.30
C ASP A 736 26.71 -45.60 -19.56
N ASN A 737 26.79 -44.28 -19.74
CA ASN A 737 27.84 -43.42 -19.18
C ASN A 737 27.32 -42.10 -18.59
N TYR A 738 26.01 -42.00 -18.35
CA TYR A 738 25.41 -40.82 -17.73
C TYR A 738 24.19 -41.16 -16.86
N SER A 739 23.85 -40.25 -15.95
CA SER A 739 22.61 -40.26 -15.17
C SER A 739 21.88 -38.94 -15.33
N LEU A 740 20.62 -38.98 -15.75
CA LEU A 740 19.75 -37.81 -15.87
C LEU A 740 19.12 -37.51 -14.51
N LEU A 741 19.41 -36.32 -13.98
CA LEU A 741 18.93 -35.82 -12.70
C LEU A 741 17.80 -34.82 -12.91
N VAL A 742 16.79 -34.91 -12.05
CA VAL A 742 15.61 -34.05 -12.09
C VAL A 742 15.28 -33.55 -10.70
N PHE A 743 15.06 -32.25 -10.56
CA PHE A 743 14.50 -31.64 -9.36
C PHE A 743 13.20 -30.91 -9.74
N GLU A 744 12.09 -31.34 -9.18
CA GLU A 744 10.77 -30.73 -9.43
C GLU A 744 10.38 -29.85 -8.24
N SER A 745 10.12 -28.58 -8.51
CA SER A 745 9.66 -27.64 -7.50
C SER A 745 8.25 -28.04 -7.03
N PRO A 746 8.04 -28.32 -5.73
CA PRO A 746 6.70 -28.61 -5.22
C PRO A 746 5.73 -27.44 -5.41
N SER A 747 6.25 -26.21 -5.38
CA SER A 747 5.50 -24.95 -5.40
C SER A 747 5.09 -24.53 -6.81
N THR A 748 6.05 -24.43 -7.74
CA THR A 748 5.79 -23.91 -9.10
C THR A 748 5.56 -25.02 -10.13
N LYS A 749 5.82 -26.27 -9.77
CA LYS A 749 5.90 -27.41 -10.71
C LYS A 749 6.98 -27.26 -11.78
N SER A 750 7.87 -26.27 -11.65
CA SER A 750 9.01 -26.15 -12.55
C SER A 750 9.98 -27.31 -12.33
N THR A 751 10.46 -27.88 -13.41
CA THR A 751 11.39 -29.01 -13.41
C THR A 751 12.77 -28.54 -13.84
N THR A 752 13.74 -28.74 -12.97
CA THR A 752 15.17 -28.49 -13.21
C THR A 752 15.82 -29.78 -13.67
N TYR A 753 16.49 -29.73 -14.83
CA TYR A 753 17.19 -30.89 -15.40
C TYR A 753 18.69 -30.68 -15.32
N GLY A 754 19.40 -31.75 -14.98
CA GLY A 754 20.85 -31.83 -15.12
C GLY A 754 21.31 -33.22 -15.47
N VAL A 755 22.56 -33.35 -15.84
CA VAL A 755 23.18 -34.62 -16.22
C VAL A 755 24.45 -34.84 -15.43
N ARG A 756 24.61 -36.04 -14.88
CA ARG A 756 25.86 -36.50 -14.27
C ARG A 756 26.58 -37.42 -15.23
N ASN A 757 27.86 -37.19 -15.47
CA ASN A 757 28.70 -38.15 -16.19
C ASN A 757 29.18 -39.24 -15.23
N THR A 758 28.72 -40.47 -15.45
CA THR A 758 29.10 -41.65 -14.66
C THR A 758 30.23 -42.46 -15.30
N GLY A 759 30.63 -42.08 -16.53
CA GLY A 759 31.74 -42.69 -17.27
C GLY A 759 33.11 -42.12 -16.91
N VAL A 760 34.13 -42.65 -17.57
CA VAL A 760 35.55 -42.29 -17.36
C VAL A 760 36.07 -41.22 -18.32
N ASN A 761 35.37 -40.99 -19.45
CA ASN A 761 35.71 -39.95 -20.41
C ASN A 761 34.63 -38.84 -20.42
N PRO A 762 34.98 -37.60 -20.82
CA PRO A 762 34.00 -36.54 -21.01
C PRO A 762 32.91 -36.93 -22.02
N ILE A 763 31.68 -36.46 -21.81
CA ILE A 763 30.56 -36.68 -22.73
C ILE A 763 30.02 -35.35 -23.26
N GLU A 764 29.70 -35.26 -24.55
CA GLU A 764 28.82 -34.23 -25.09
C GLU A 764 27.38 -34.72 -24.92
N PHE A 765 26.63 -34.11 -24.02
CA PHE A 765 25.23 -34.41 -23.78
C PHE A 765 24.33 -33.46 -24.56
N SER A 766 23.40 -34.01 -25.34
CA SER A 766 22.42 -33.27 -26.12
C SER A 766 21.02 -33.50 -25.56
N PHE A 767 20.27 -32.43 -25.35
CA PHE A 767 18.92 -32.43 -24.80
C PHE A 767 17.98 -31.65 -25.73
N GLU A 768 16.99 -32.34 -26.31
CA GLU A 768 16.11 -31.85 -27.38
C GLU A 768 14.64 -31.88 -26.97
N MET A 769 13.97 -30.74 -27.17
CA MET A 769 12.58 -30.54 -26.76
C MET A 769 11.60 -30.37 -27.94
N ASN A 770 12.02 -30.64 -29.18
CA ASN A 770 11.18 -30.40 -30.36
C ASN A 770 9.86 -31.19 -30.36
N ALA A 771 9.78 -32.29 -29.60
CA ALA A 771 8.58 -33.12 -29.47
C ALA A 771 7.66 -32.69 -28.30
N CYS A 772 8.00 -31.61 -27.60
CA CYS A 772 7.25 -31.12 -26.47
C CYS A 772 6.32 -29.96 -26.87
N GLU A 773 5.02 -30.19 -26.81
CA GLU A 773 4.01 -29.14 -27.00
C GLU A 773 3.72 -28.41 -25.68
N ASN A 774 3.40 -27.12 -25.74
CA ASN A 774 2.97 -26.28 -24.60
C ASN A 774 3.97 -26.20 -23.42
N ILE A 775 5.28 -26.25 -23.66
CA ILE A 775 6.31 -26.10 -22.60
C ILE A 775 6.97 -24.72 -22.61
N ILE A 776 7.09 -24.12 -21.44
CA ILE A 776 7.91 -22.91 -21.24
C ILE A 776 9.29 -23.32 -20.75
N GLN A 777 10.29 -23.17 -21.61
CA GLN A 777 11.71 -23.43 -21.32
C GLN A 777 12.49 -22.16 -20.95
N SER A 778 13.48 -22.28 -20.06
CA SER A 778 14.34 -21.15 -19.64
C SER A 778 15.33 -20.70 -20.71
N THR A 779 15.60 -21.54 -21.72
CA THR A 779 16.56 -21.25 -22.79
C THR A 779 15.87 -20.78 -24.07
N LYS A 780 16.60 -20.05 -24.92
CA LYS A 780 16.10 -19.64 -26.26
C LYS A 780 16.12 -20.75 -27.30
N SER A 781 16.90 -21.81 -27.08
CA SER A 781 17.09 -22.92 -28.02
C SER A 781 16.35 -24.17 -27.56
N THR A 782 15.68 -24.87 -28.47
CA THR A 782 15.02 -26.15 -28.18
C THR A 782 16.01 -27.33 -28.09
N LEU A 783 17.27 -27.10 -28.46
CA LEU A 783 18.39 -28.01 -28.32
C LEU A 783 19.46 -27.38 -27.41
N VAL A 784 19.81 -28.07 -26.33
CA VAL A 784 20.92 -27.68 -25.46
C VAL A 784 21.98 -28.76 -25.49
N LYS A 785 23.23 -28.33 -25.69
CA LYS A 785 24.40 -29.19 -25.73
C LYS A 785 25.40 -28.75 -24.68
N LYS A 786 25.90 -29.67 -23.87
CA LYS A 786 26.91 -29.41 -22.86
C LYS A 786 27.96 -30.49 -22.82
N LEU A 787 29.20 -30.09 -22.52
CA LEU A 787 30.30 -31.00 -22.25
C LEU A 787 30.32 -31.29 -20.75
N VAL A 788 30.22 -32.56 -20.38
CA VAL A 788 30.16 -33.00 -18.97
C VAL A 788 31.40 -33.83 -18.68
N LYS A 789 32.28 -33.36 -17.78
CA LYS A 789 33.50 -34.12 -17.42
C LYS A 789 33.17 -35.29 -16.50
N PRO A 790 34.03 -36.32 -16.43
CA PRO A 790 33.82 -37.48 -15.55
C PRO A 790 33.54 -37.07 -14.10
N GLY A 791 32.46 -37.60 -13.52
CA GLY A 791 32.05 -37.32 -12.14
C GLY A 791 31.40 -35.97 -11.90
N GLU A 792 31.37 -35.06 -12.88
CA GLU A 792 30.72 -33.75 -12.76
C GLU A 792 29.22 -33.83 -13.08
N ILE A 793 28.48 -32.84 -12.57
CA ILE A 793 27.07 -32.60 -12.89
C ILE A 793 27.01 -31.28 -13.65
N GLU A 794 26.23 -31.25 -14.73
CA GLU A 794 25.97 -30.05 -15.51
C GLU A 794 24.48 -29.73 -15.50
N PHE A 795 24.15 -28.49 -15.13
CA PHE A 795 22.77 -27.98 -15.26
C PHE A 795 22.40 -27.81 -16.74
N MET A 796 21.25 -28.35 -17.15
CA MET A 796 20.80 -28.27 -18.54
C MET A 796 19.81 -27.12 -18.76
N MET A 797 18.71 -27.08 -17.99
CA MET A 797 17.64 -26.07 -18.13
C MET A 797 16.56 -26.22 -17.05
N HIS A 798 15.69 -25.21 -16.98
CA HIS A 798 14.40 -25.29 -16.30
C HIS A 798 13.27 -25.41 -17.32
N LEU A 799 12.27 -26.24 -17.02
CA LEU A 799 11.03 -26.38 -17.79
C LEU A 799 9.83 -26.14 -16.89
N LEU A 800 8.86 -25.35 -17.36
CA LEU A 800 7.53 -25.30 -16.77
C LEU A 800 6.59 -26.18 -17.61
N PRO A 801 6.04 -27.26 -17.05
CA PRO A 801 5.20 -28.20 -17.78
C PRO A 801 3.84 -27.59 -18.14
N GLY A 802 3.45 -27.69 -19.42
CA GLY A 802 2.05 -27.50 -19.84
C GLY A 802 1.19 -28.75 -19.61
N ILE A 803 -0.11 -28.67 -19.92
CA ILE A 803 -1.04 -29.79 -19.84
C ILE A 803 -0.52 -30.96 -20.69
N GLY A 804 -0.27 -32.13 -20.08
CA GLY A 804 0.21 -33.34 -20.76
C GLY A 804 1.73 -33.58 -20.77
N HIS A 805 2.52 -32.82 -20.00
CA HIS A 805 3.97 -32.99 -19.93
C HIS A 805 4.40 -34.36 -19.36
N SER A 806 5.39 -34.99 -20.00
CA SER A 806 6.09 -36.18 -19.49
C SER A 806 7.57 -36.11 -19.85
N VAL A 807 8.44 -36.45 -18.90
CA VAL A 807 9.90 -36.57 -19.09
C VAL A 807 10.25 -37.51 -20.24
N LYS A 808 9.43 -38.53 -20.50
CA LYS A 808 9.62 -39.50 -21.58
C LYS A 808 9.52 -38.90 -22.99
N ASN A 809 8.95 -37.69 -23.11
CA ASN A 809 8.77 -37.02 -24.40
C ASN A 809 9.99 -36.18 -24.78
N ILE A 810 10.99 -36.08 -23.90
CA ILE A 810 12.21 -35.32 -24.16
C ILE A 810 13.25 -36.26 -24.77
N LYS A 811 13.79 -35.91 -25.94
CA LYS A 811 14.85 -36.68 -26.58
C LYS A 811 16.20 -36.24 -26.02
N HIS A 812 17.04 -37.20 -25.65
CA HIS A 812 18.40 -36.91 -25.19
C HIS A 812 19.39 -37.94 -25.73
N SER A 813 20.67 -37.57 -25.80
CA SER A 813 21.74 -38.46 -26.21
C SER A 813 23.08 -38.04 -25.59
N ALA A 814 23.94 -39.01 -25.31
CA ALA A 814 25.29 -38.78 -24.81
C ALA A 814 26.30 -39.32 -25.81
N LYS A 815 27.27 -38.48 -26.21
CA LYS A 815 28.38 -38.89 -27.06
C LYS A 815 29.68 -38.78 -26.29
N GLU A 816 30.35 -39.91 -26.08
CA GLU A 816 31.67 -39.94 -25.44
C GLU A 816 32.72 -39.23 -26.32
N ILE A 817 33.46 -38.30 -25.72
CA ILE A 817 34.57 -37.62 -26.38
C ILE A 817 35.84 -38.36 -26.01
N VAL A 818 36.27 -39.24 -26.91
CA VAL A 818 37.56 -39.91 -26.78
C VAL A 818 38.65 -38.84 -27.00
N PRO A 819 39.60 -38.64 -26.07
CA PRO A 819 40.70 -37.71 -26.26
C PRO A 819 41.43 -38.04 -27.57
N LYS A 820 41.65 -37.04 -28.44
CA LYS A 820 42.58 -37.22 -29.55
C LYS A 820 43.96 -37.49 -28.95
N LYS A 821 44.50 -38.67 -29.24
CA LYS A 821 45.84 -39.10 -28.85
C LYS A 821 46.92 -38.12 -29.30
#